data_AF-A0A6J4LLR9-F1
#
_entry.id   AF-A0A6J4LLR9-F1
#
_cell.length_a   1.000
_cell.length_b   1.000
_cell.length_c   1.000
_cell.angle_alpha   90.00
_cell.angle_beta   90.00
_cell.angle_gamma   90.00
#
_symmetry.space_group_name_H-M   'P 1'
#
loop_
_entity.id
_entity.type
_entity.pdbx_description
1 polymer ?
#
loop_
_entity_poly.entity_id
_entity_poly.type
_entity_poly.pdbx_seq_one_letter_code
_entity_poly.pdbx_strand_id
1 'polypeptide(L)'
;MKKDLLSEHRRGFLLGLLTLTLMSALVVLSIQFPSAAGIIDQDAAQAKSLTDKNATRENYDIRADKSAQKILTDFRAQAGLTEAAQRTEQQARLRAEARLRQRVPALKIEHNPLMQVPEVISTIVTDNTNSLQQSKSGNRSDVINNFLKVNNELVSLTDGQVDELKVTADYTNPAQNLSFVHLEQSISGIPVFAGEVKAGFDRNGRMFRVINNLAPGLDYASLSQKFGDPATAVQQAFKHVDREITADDTLRNATASNDNKVVFGKEEDETPTTAERMYFPLAAGVARAAWRVLIWEDASAYLVIVDAETGVLLWRKNIVEDQTQPVTYNVYANPNNMVKTADNPAPLTPGPNAPDGTQAPAIPRTNVTLVGNEPPYTFNSLGWIPDGADTTEGNNARAGLDRVAPNGIDALVVGQVVGTTRIFNFINWLPAPNPAPSPAPIPPNIPINEPLNDAYQRGSVTQLFYTTNRWHDEMYLLGFTEEARNFQQNNFGRGGIGNDRVLAEAQDYSGTNNANFFTPPDGQSGRMQMYLWPNPDPDRDGDLDAEIVIHELTHGTSNRLHGNASGLGTNMARGMGEGWSDFYAHAMLSEPTDPIEGIYTTGGYSTYLGTAGYVNNYYYGIRRFPKAVISFRGPNGKPHNPLSFRHLNVGCNVEIGTPTQIGTISAFPRGPFGSTQCDQVHAAGEIWSSALWEVRAKYIQRLGHTEGTRRVLQHVTDGMKLAPPNPTFLQERDAIIAAAQAGGEQADVDDVWAGFALRGMGFSAQVIAISPANVVEAFDVPNVQNGTYVIVARHSQKALDIPAFSTTEGTGLIQYERNNGDNQQFILTRQADGTYTITVKHSGLVLDVLGASTEDGAIVAQWTSNNGSNQRWRIEPTGTGYYRVISVNSNKALDVAGVSQENGAALIQWENTGNSNQQFFFDLVAAAPIVVINTNDSGAGSLRAAINVANSTTTDETIAFAIPVDDPNCDQSGICTIRLTSGQLTVENNGGLTINGPGANLLAISGNDTNRVFSIQTGSNVIVTGIHVTRGRCVACNGAGFLNNGTLVISNSIISRHQEFNVRPFFGGGIANFGSLTLINSTVNNNFAQFGGGIHNSGSIMNIINSTVSHNSAVGGGIDNYSGIVNITNSTISNNSGGGISNSSIGTINSRNSIIANNTFPNAPDVSGTLNSLGYNLIENTAGATIVGNTTG
;
A
#
# COMPACT_ATOMS: atom_id res chain seq x y z
N MET A 1 -55.10 44.25 -16.07
CA MET A 1 -55.75 42.95 -16.37
C MET A 1 -54.75 41.89 -15.95
N LYS A 2 -54.92 41.07 -14.91
CA LYS A 2 -56.10 40.35 -14.37
C LYS A 2 -56.57 39.24 -15.31
N LYS A 3 -56.39 37.98 -14.85
CA LYS A 3 -56.98 36.72 -15.34
C LYS A 3 -56.52 36.25 -16.73
N ASP A 4 -56.61 34.96 -17.08
CA ASP A 4 -56.64 33.68 -16.36
C ASP A 4 -56.55 32.62 -17.47
N LEU A 5 -55.90 31.48 -17.22
CA LEU A 5 -56.22 30.17 -17.82
C LEU A 5 -55.66 29.15 -16.81
N LEU A 6 -56.44 28.53 -15.91
CA LEU A 6 -57.63 27.67 -16.11
C LEU A 6 -57.32 26.54 -17.10
N SER A 7 -57.66 25.27 -16.86
CA SER A 7 -58.26 24.55 -15.72
C SER A 7 -58.16 23.04 -16.08
N GLU A 8 -58.40 22.00 -15.27
CA GLU A 8 -59.48 21.66 -14.34
C GLU A 8 -58.97 20.53 -13.40
N HIS A 9 -59.00 20.69 -12.08
CA HIS A 9 -60.09 20.31 -11.14
C HIS A 9 -60.06 18.88 -10.55
N ARG A 10 -59.93 18.86 -9.22
CA ARG A 10 -60.73 18.04 -8.28
C ARG A 10 -60.63 16.51 -8.40
N ARG A 11 -59.47 15.97 -8.04
CA ARG A 11 -59.28 14.85 -7.09
C ARG A 11 -57.82 14.94 -6.61
N GLY A 12 -57.49 14.99 -5.32
CA GLY A 12 -58.35 14.84 -4.16
C GLY A 12 -57.60 14.14 -3.03
N PHE A 13 -56.85 14.92 -2.25
CA PHE A 13 -56.86 14.78 -0.79
C PHE A 13 -56.16 13.57 -0.14
N LEU A 14 -55.14 12.96 -0.77
CA LEU A 14 -54.24 12.00 -0.09
C LEU A 14 -52.78 12.16 -0.55
N LEU A 15 -51.86 12.06 0.42
CA LEU A 15 -50.39 12.05 0.32
C LEU A 15 -49.75 13.29 -0.34
N GLY A 16 -49.17 14.19 0.47
CA GLY A 16 -48.26 15.22 -0.06
C GLY A 16 -47.82 16.31 0.92
N LEU A 17 -48.64 16.70 1.91
CA LEU A 17 -48.28 17.74 2.90
C LEU A 17 -48.64 17.35 4.34
N LEU A 18 -47.63 17.52 5.21
CA LEU A 18 -47.69 17.85 6.64
C LEU A 18 -48.79 17.18 7.50
N THR A 19 -48.51 15.97 7.94
CA THR A 19 -48.83 15.45 9.29
C THR A 19 -47.64 14.60 9.76
N LEU A 20 -47.30 14.46 11.06
CA LEU A 20 -47.99 14.86 12.27
C LEU A 20 -47.14 15.81 13.15
N THR A 21 -47.72 16.93 13.54
CA THR A 21 -47.47 17.53 14.86
C THR A 21 -48.40 16.87 15.90
N LEU A 22 -47.87 15.91 16.67
CA LEU A 22 -48.45 15.38 17.91
C LEU A 22 -47.30 14.70 18.68
N MET A 23 -47.00 15.01 19.95
CA MET A 23 -47.52 16.05 20.85
C MET A 23 -46.40 16.37 21.86
N SER A 24 -46.18 17.65 22.18
CA SER A 24 -45.23 18.06 23.22
C SER A 24 -45.96 18.81 24.35
N ALA A 25 -46.22 18.13 25.47
CA ALA A 25 -46.69 18.74 26.72
C ALA A 25 -46.26 17.91 27.94
N LEU A 26 -45.69 18.56 28.95
CA LEU A 26 -45.30 17.99 30.25
C LEU A 26 -46.49 17.93 31.24
N VAL A 27 -46.22 17.34 32.42
CA VAL A 27 -46.82 17.62 33.75
C VAL A 27 -47.80 16.56 34.33
N VAL A 28 -47.24 15.73 35.23
CA VAL A 28 -47.64 15.45 36.64
C VAL A 28 -49.13 15.15 37.00
N LEU A 29 -49.34 13.92 37.53
CA LEU A 29 -50.33 13.41 38.50
C LEU A 29 -51.85 13.66 38.33
N SER A 30 -52.63 12.56 38.38
CA SER A 30 -53.87 12.32 39.19
C SER A 30 -54.68 11.14 38.60
N ILE A 31 -55.41 10.22 39.25
CA ILE A 31 -55.58 9.70 40.63
C ILE A 31 -56.75 8.66 40.55
N GLN A 32 -56.61 7.44 41.12
CA GLN A 32 -57.66 6.52 41.64
C GLN A 32 -58.63 5.78 40.64
N PHE A 33 -58.67 4.42 40.56
CA PHE A 33 -59.18 3.34 41.45
C PHE A 33 -60.67 2.97 41.21
N PRO A 34 -61.19 1.82 41.69
CA PRO A 34 -60.58 0.61 42.30
C PRO A 34 -60.54 -0.58 41.30
N SER A 35 -60.16 -1.83 41.58
CA SER A 35 -59.37 -2.57 42.62
C SER A 35 -59.02 -3.97 42.02
N ALA A 36 -58.30 -4.91 42.60
CA ALA A 36 -57.76 -5.09 43.97
C ALA A 36 -56.33 -5.69 43.94
N ALA A 37 -56.03 -6.71 44.76
CA ALA A 37 -54.72 -7.35 44.92
C ALA A 37 -54.70 -8.82 44.43
N GLY A 38 -53.53 -9.31 44.00
CA GLY A 38 -53.32 -10.75 43.73
C GLY A 38 -52.02 -11.06 42.98
N ILE A 39 -50.95 -11.27 43.73
CA ILE A 39 -49.62 -11.74 43.28
C ILE A 39 -49.72 -12.95 42.33
N ILE A 40 -49.13 -12.86 41.14
CA ILE A 40 -48.63 -14.03 40.39
C ILE A 40 -47.34 -13.63 39.68
N ASP A 41 -46.22 -14.23 40.08
CA ASP A 41 -44.99 -14.27 39.28
C ASP A 41 -44.95 -15.66 38.63
N GLN A 42 -44.85 -15.73 37.30
CA GLN A 42 -45.15 -16.96 36.55
C GLN A 42 -43.90 -17.73 36.14
N ASP A 43 -43.65 -18.83 36.87
CA ASP A 43 -43.21 -20.07 36.25
C ASP A 43 -44.18 -20.46 35.12
N ALA A 44 -43.78 -20.29 33.85
CA ALA A 44 -44.19 -21.08 32.67
C ALA A 44 -43.79 -20.42 31.33
N ALA A 45 -42.50 -20.25 31.05
CA ALA A 45 -42.03 -19.84 29.71
C ALA A 45 -40.73 -20.51 29.22
N GLN A 46 -40.29 -21.61 29.84
CA GLN A 46 -39.22 -22.47 29.30
C GLN A 46 -39.82 -23.62 28.48
N ALA A 47 -40.16 -23.34 27.21
CA ALA A 47 -40.41 -24.36 26.19
C ALA A 47 -40.34 -23.75 24.78
N LYS A 48 -39.13 -23.46 24.27
CA LYS A 48 -38.97 -23.03 22.88
C LYS A 48 -37.69 -23.60 22.24
N SER A 49 -37.90 -24.50 21.28
CA SER A 49 -36.94 -24.94 20.24
C SER A 49 -35.64 -25.62 20.69
N LEU A 50 -35.73 -26.91 21.06
CA LEU A 50 -34.59 -27.83 21.04
C LEU A 50 -34.35 -28.38 19.62
N THR A 51 -33.78 -27.58 18.72
CA THR A 51 -33.20 -28.05 17.44
C THR A 51 -32.17 -27.04 16.89
N ASP A 52 -31.02 -26.93 17.57
CA ASP A 52 -29.76 -26.57 16.91
C ASP A 52 -28.61 -27.04 17.79
N LYS A 53 -28.09 -28.25 17.51
CA LYS A 53 -26.99 -28.87 18.29
C LYS A 53 -25.59 -28.55 17.72
N ASN A 54 -25.51 -27.72 16.68
CA ASN A 54 -24.26 -27.48 15.92
C ASN A 54 -23.77 -26.01 15.95
N ALA A 55 -24.42 -25.12 16.70
CA ALA A 55 -23.98 -23.73 16.84
C ALA A 55 -22.93 -23.59 17.95
N THR A 56 -21.66 -23.85 17.63
CA THR A 56 -20.53 -23.75 18.58
C THR A 56 -20.39 -22.32 19.15
N ARG A 57 -20.04 -22.19 20.43
CA ARG A 57 -19.77 -20.88 21.04
C ARG A 57 -18.53 -20.24 20.42
N GLU A 58 -18.69 -19.03 19.90
CA GLU A 58 -17.59 -18.24 19.35
C GLU A 58 -16.44 -17.99 20.35
N ASN A 59 -15.25 -17.71 19.84
CA ASN A 59 -14.13 -17.25 20.66
C ASN A 59 -14.48 -15.92 21.38
N TYR A 60 -13.95 -15.72 22.58
CA TYR A 60 -14.24 -14.55 23.43
C TYR A 60 -12.98 -14.05 24.13
N ASP A 61 -12.81 -12.72 24.22
CA ASP A 61 -11.82 -12.07 25.07
C ASP A 61 -12.45 -10.83 25.71
N ILE A 62 -12.49 -10.78 27.04
CA ILE A 62 -13.07 -9.67 27.81
C ILE A 62 -12.41 -8.32 27.48
N ARG A 63 -11.17 -8.32 26.98
CA ARG A 63 -10.41 -7.11 26.63
C ARG A 63 -10.87 -6.50 25.30
N ALA A 64 -11.48 -7.30 24.43
CA ALA A 64 -12.07 -6.86 23.16
C ALA A 64 -13.56 -6.51 23.28
N ASP A 65 -14.24 -7.02 24.32
CA ASP A 65 -15.67 -6.84 24.55
C ASP A 65 -16.02 -5.42 25.07
N LYS A 66 -16.67 -4.62 24.23
CA LYS A 66 -17.15 -3.27 24.57
C LYS A 66 -18.24 -3.28 25.66
N SER A 67 -18.99 -4.36 25.83
CA SER A 67 -19.97 -4.47 26.91
C SER A 67 -19.31 -4.68 28.29
N ALA A 68 -18.11 -5.26 28.31
CA ALA A 68 -17.32 -5.48 29.52
C ALA A 68 -16.60 -4.23 30.07
N GLN A 69 -16.72 -3.06 29.41
CA GLN A 69 -16.00 -1.83 29.80
C GLN A 69 -16.17 -1.46 31.29
N LYS A 70 -17.36 -1.68 31.88
CA LYS A 70 -17.59 -1.43 33.30
C LYS A 70 -16.79 -2.40 34.18
N ILE A 71 -16.81 -3.70 33.87
CA ILE A 71 -16.09 -4.75 34.61
C ILE A 71 -14.58 -4.48 34.57
N LEU A 72 -14.04 -4.13 33.40
CA LEU A 72 -12.64 -3.74 33.24
C LEU A 72 -12.28 -2.48 34.06
N THR A 73 -13.21 -1.53 34.19
CA THR A 73 -13.01 -0.31 35.00
C THR A 73 -13.04 -0.62 36.49
N ASP A 74 -13.97 -1.46 36.95
CA ASP A 74 -14.04 -1.92 38.33
C ASP A 74 -12.76 -2.70 38.72
N PHE A 75 -12.24 -3.56 37.83
CA PHE A 75 -10.97 -4.28 38.03
C PHE A 75 -9.74 -3.36 38.05
N ARG A 76 -9.70 -2.29 37.23
CA ARG A 76 -8.64 -1.26 37.30
C ARG A 76 -8.65 -0.51 38.62
N ALA A 77 -9.83 -0.14 39.11
CA ALA A 77 -9.99 0.53 40.40
C ALA A 77 -9.56 -0.37 41.57
N GLN A 78 -9.89 -1.67 41.53
CA GLN A 78 -9.44 -2.65 42.52
C GLN A 78 -7.91 -2.83 42.54
N ALA A 79 -7.24 -2.71 41.38
CA ALA A 79 -5.79 -2.73 41.26
C ALA A 79 -5.09 -1.41 41.70
N GLY A 80 -5.85 -0.40 42.15
CA GLY A 80 -5.29 0.87 42.65
C GLY A 80 -4.62 1.76 41.61
N LEU A 81 -4.76 1.45 40.31
CA LEU A 81 -4.05 2.14 39.24
C LEU A 81 -4.79 3.40 38.77
N THR A 82 -4.09 4.53 38.86
CA THR A 82 -4.60 5.82 38.36
C THR A 82 -4.29 5.99 36.88
N GLU A 83 -5.13 6.74 36.17
CA GLU A 83 -4.87 7.15 34.77
C GLU A 83 -3.54 7.92 34.60
N ALA A 84 -3.03 8.55 35.67
CA ALA A 84 -1.75 9.24 35.66
C ALA A 84 -0.57 8.25 35.63
N ALA A 85 -0.66 7.14 36.37
CA ALA A 85 0.33 6.07 36.33
C ALA A 85 0.38 5.42 34.93
N GLN A 86 -0.79 5.10 34.35
CA GLN A 86 -0.85 4.50 33.01
C GLN A 86 -0.28 5.41 31.91
N ARG A 87 -0.55 6.73 31.97
CA ARG A 87 0.04 7.71 31.04
C ARG A 87 1.55 7.83 31.20
N THR A 88 2.07 7.84 32.43
CA THR A 88 3.52 7.87 32.71
C THR A 88 4.21 6.64 32.12
N GLU A 89 3.61 5.46 32.28
CA GLU A 89 4.14 4.19 31.79
C GLU A 89 4.12 4.09 30.25
N GLN A 90 3.05 4.57 29.62
CA GLN A 90 2.98 4.71 28.16
C GLN A 90 4.06 5.67 27.62
N GLN A 91 4.31 6.78 28.31
CA GLN A 91 5.39 7.72 27.98
C GLN A 91 6.79 7.15 28.21
N ALA A 92 6.97 6.20 29.13
CA ALA A 92 8.23 5.45 29.26
C ALA A 92 8.47 4.55 28.03
N ARG A 93 7.48 3.74 27.63
CA ARG A 93 7.57 2.89 26.42
C ARG A 93 7.90 3.68 25.15
N LEU A 94 7.22 4.81 24.91
CA LEU A 94 7.49 5.66 23.73
C LEU A 94 8.91 6.25 23.73
N ARG A 95 9.45 6.62 24.90
CA ARG A 95 10.85 7.07 25.03
C ARG A 95 11.83 5.91 24.81
N ALA A 96 11.52 4.71 25.30
CA ALA A 96 12.35 3.53 25.09
C ALA A 96 12.40 3.10 23.61
N GLU A 97 11.27 3.15 22.90
CA GLU A 97 11.22 2.90 21.46
C GLU A 97 12.12 3.90 20.70
N ALA A 98 12.00 5.20 21.01
CA ALA A 98 12.82 6.22 20.35
C ALA A 98 14.33 5.96 20.54
N ARG A 99 14.76 5.56 21.75
CA ARG A 99 16.17 5.17 22.03
C ARG A 99 16.60 3.88 21.34
N LEU A 100 15.69 2.94 21.10
CA LEU A 100 15.98 1.73 20.33
C LEU A 100 16.11 2.06 18.83
N ARG A 101 15.20 2.90 18.30
CA ARG A 101 15.19 3.35 16.89
C ARG A 101 16.43 4.16 16.50
N GLN A 102 17.02 4.89 17.45
CA GLN A 102 18.32 5.56 17.28
C GLN A 102 19.50 4.59 17.16
N ARG A 103 19.48 3.47 17.90
CA ARG A 103 20.56 2.45 17.89
C ARG A 103 20.42 1.44 16.75
N VAL A 104 19.20 1.25 16.26
CA VAL A 104 18.85 0.35 15.17
C VAL A 104 18.06 1.16 14.13
N PRO A 105 18.73 1.83 13.17
CA PRO A 105 18.04 2.69 12.20
C PRO A 105 17.00 1.96 11.35
N ALA A 106 17.23 0.68 11.08
CA ALA A 106 16.30 -0.21 10.37
C ALA A 106 15.19 -0.82 11.27
N LEU A 107 14.88 -0.24 12.42
CA LEU A 107 13.92 -0.82 13.37
C LEU A 107 12.46 -0.74 12.87
N LYS A 108 11.80 -1.90 12.80
CA LYS A 108 10.35 -2.04 12.66
C LYS A 108 9.77 -2.52 13.99
N ILE A 109 8.81 -1.77 14.53
CA ILE A 109 8.00 -2.16 15.69
C ILE A 109 6.52 -2.23 15.29
N GLU A 110 5.86 -3.31 15.68
CA GLU A 110 4.41 -3.50 15.63
C GLU A 110 3.90 -3.62 17.08
N HIS A 111 2.71 -3.14 17.40
CA HIS A 111 2.19 -3.07 18.77
C HIS A 111 0.95 -3.94 18.96
N ASN A 112 0.89 -4.68 20.06
CA ASN A 112 -0.30 -5.44 20.46
C ASN A 112 -1.42 -4.45 20.85
N PRO A 113 -2.59 -4.45 20.18
CA PRO A 113 -3.65 -3.46 20.42
C PRO A 113 -4.37 -3.66 21.76
N LEU A 114 -4.36 -4.87 22.34
CA LEU A 114 -5.02 -5.17 23.60
C LEU A 114 -4.17 -4.74 24.81
N MET A 115 -2.85 -4.97 24.75
CA MET A 115 -1.92 -4.71 25.85
C MET A 115 -1.10 -3.42 25.70
N GLN A 116 -1.09 -2.80 24.51
CA GLN A 116 -0.36 -1.57 24.18
C GLN A 116 1.15 -1.66 24.46
N VAL A 117 1.74 -2.79 24.10
CA VAL A 117 3.18 -3.08 24.13
C VAL A 117 3.71 -3.35 22.72
N PRO A 118 4.99 -3.06 22.45
CA PRO A 118 5.69 -3.58 21.28
C PRO A 118 5.60 -5.11 21.24
N GLU A 119 4.95 -5.64 20.22
CA GLU A 119 4.68 -7.07 20.02
C GLU A 119 5.70 -7.71 19.09
N VAL A 120 6.00 -7.03 17.98
CA VAL A 120 7.10 -7.39 17.10
C VAL A 120 8.13 -6.30 17.18
N ILE A 121 9.35 -6.64 17.56
CA ILE A 121 10.52 -5.77 17.52
C ILE A 121 11.49 -6.42 16.55
N SER A 122 11.80 -5.78 15.43
CA SER A 122 12.56 -6.42 14.34
C SER A 122 13.38 -5.40 13.56
N THR A 123 14.34 -5.87 12.77
CA THR A 123 14.92 -5.07 11.69
C THR A 123 14.16 -5.27 10.39
N ILE A 124 14.06 -4.23 9.57
CA ILE A 124 13.68 -4.35 8.15
C ILE A 124 14.61 -5.38 7.52
N VAL A 125 14.01 -6.37 6.84
CA VAL A 125 14.71 -7.50 6.21
C VAL A 125 15.29 -7.05 4.85
N THR A 126 16.12 -6.01 4.93
CA THR A 126 17.01 -5.48 3.88
C THR A 126 17.93 -6.52 3.29
N ASP A 127 18.86 -6.93 4.15
CA ASP A 127 20.10 -7.65 3.85
C ASP A 127 20.55 -8.44 5.08
N ASN A 128 21.47 -9.38 4.87
CA ASN A 128 22.13 -10.18 5.93
C ASN A 128 23.09 -9.36 6.83
N THR A 129 22.85 -8.06 7.06
CA THR A 129 23.73 -7.15 7.84
C THR A 129 23.05 -6.61 9.10
N ASN A 130 21.74 -6.35 9.05
CA ASN A 130 20.98 -5.76 10.15
C ASN A 130 20.79 -6.73 11.33
N SER A 131 20.84 -6.20 12.55
CA SER A 131 20.53 -6.94 13.79
C SER A 131 20.05 -5.99 14.88
N LEU A 132 19.13 -6.46 15.73
CA LEU A 132 18.76 -5.77 16.97
C LEU A 132 19.93 -5.76 17.96
N GLN A 133 20.73 -6.84 17.97
CA GLN A 133 21.93 -6.97 18.78
C GLN A 133 22.86 -8.06 18.22
N GLN A 134 24.17 -7.81 18.21
CA GLN A 134 25.18 -8.87 17.99
C GLN A 134 25.37 -9.67 19.29
N SER A 135 25.46 -11.00 19.18
CA SER A 135 25.91 -11.80 20.33
C SER A 135 27.38 -11.50 20.65
N LYS A 136 27.63 -11.07 21.88
CA LYS A 136 28.93 -11.25 22.53
C LYS A 136 28.89 -12.61 23.22
N SER A 137 30.00 -13.34 23.18
CA SER A 137 30.17 -14.70 23.73
C SER A 137 29.38 -14.95 25.03
N GLY A 138 28.30 -15.73 24.93
CA GLY A 138 27.33 -16.03 26.00
C GLY A 138 26.18 -16.89 25.47
N ASN A 139 25.27 -17.36 26.33
CA ASN A 139 24.09 -18.11 25.88
C ASN A 139 23.08 -17.17 25.21
N ARG A 140 22.23 -17.70 24.31
CA ARG A 140 21.27 -16.85 23.58
C ARG A 140 20.18 -16.33 24.52
N SER A 141 19.79 -17.11 25.53
CA SER A 141 19.01 -16.67 26.69
C SER A 141 19.55 -15.38 27.32
N ASP A 142 20.86 -15.27 27.47
CA ASP A 142 21.51 -14.13 28.11
C ASP A 142 21.46 -12.91 27.18
N VAL A 143 21.54 -13.12 25.86
CA VAL A 143 21.44 -12.02 24.87
C VAL A 143 20.03 -11.40 24.90
N ILE A 144 18.96 -12.21 24.90
CA ILE A 144 17.60 -11.69 24.98
C ILE A 144 17.31 -11.07 26.36
N ASN A 145 17.76 -11.66 27.48
CA ASN A 145 17.59 -11.07 28.80
C ASN A 145 18.32 -9.72 28.93
N ASN A 146 19.55 -9.62 28.43
CA ASN A 146 20.27 -8.35 28.40
C ASN A 146 19.59 -7.31 27.49
N PHE A 147 19.04 -7.73 26.35
CA PHE A 147 18.24 -6.84 25.50
C PHE A 147 16.99 -6.33 26.24
N LEU A 148 16.29 -7.19 26.97
CA LEU A 148 15.12 -6.81 27.76
C LEU A 148 15.47 -5.86 28.90
N LYS A 149 16.57 -6.08 29.63
CA LYS A 149 17.05 -5.14 30.68
C LYS A 149 17.46 -3.77 30.09
N VAL A 150 18.21 -3.76 29.00
CA VAL A 150 18.63 -2.53 28.30
C VAL A 150 17.44 -1.77 27.70
N ASN A 151 16.32 -2.44 27.48
CA ASN A 151 15.06 -1.88 27.00
C ASN A 151 13.93 -2.12 28.02
N ASN A 152 14.21 -2.08 29.32
CA ASN A 152 13.25 -2.46 30.36
C ASN A 152 11.98 -1.59 30.36
N GLU A 153 12.12 -0.27 30.15
CA GLU A 153 11.02 0.67 29.90
C GLU A 153 10.19 0.34 28.64
N LEU A 154 10.67 -0.47 27.68
CA LEU A 154 9.96 -0.84 26.45
C LEU A 154 8.96 -1.98 26.68
N VAL A 155 9.33 -2.93 27.54
CA VAL A 155 8.50 -4.08 27.95
C VAL A 155 7.82 -3.88 29.32
N SER A 156 8.15 -2.79 30.02
CA SER A 156 7.62 -2.42 31.33
C SER A 156 7.85 -3.49 32.42
N LEU A 157 9.01 -4.15 32.41
CA LEU A 157 9.46 -5.04 33.50
C LEU A 157 10.66 -4.41 34.20
N THR A 158 10.86 -4.69 35.48
CA THR A 158 12.14 -4.41 36.17
C THR A 158 13.20 -5.46 35.82
N ASP A 159 14.48 -5.12 35.97
CA ASP A 159 15.59 -6.05 35.70
C ASP A 159 15.48 -7.37 36.49
N GLY A 160 14.98 -7.32 37.74
CA GLY A 160 14.73 -8.51 38.55
C GLY A 160 13.57 -9.37 38.02
N GLN A 161 12.50 -8.74 37.50
CA GLN A 161 11.41 -9.47 36.83
C GLN A 161 11.84 -10.08 35.50
N VAL A 162 12.85 -9.50 34.82
CA VAL A 162 13.49 -10.12 33.64
C VAL A 162 14.32 -11.34 34.06
N ASP A 163 15.00 -11.30 35.21
CA ASP A 163 15.73 -12.46 35.76
C ASP A 163 14.81 -13.61 36.21
N GLU A 164 13.53 -13.32 36.52
CA GLU A 164 12.50 -14.32 36.82
C GLU A 164 11.88 -14.98 35.56
N LEU A 165 12.21 -14.53 34.35
CA LEU A 165 11.70 -15.14 33.11
C LEU A 165 12.28 -16.54 32.91
N LYS A 166 11.40 -17.52 32.76
CA LYS A 166 11.77 -18.93 32.62
C LYS A 166 12.16 -19.23 31.18
N VAL A 167 13.41 -19.64 30.94
CA VAL A 167 13.82 -20.21 29.64
C VAL A 167 13.06 -21.51 29.40
N THR A 168 12.21 -21.56 28.37
CA THR A 168 11.48 -22.77 27.97
C THR A 168 11.99 -23.39 26.68
N ALA A 169 12.72 -22.62 25.85
CA ALA A 169 13.53 -23.16 24.76
C ALA A 169 14.77 -22.29 24.51
N ASP A 170 15.93 -22.92 24.28
CA ASP A 170 17.10 -22.28 23.66
C ASP A 170 17.79 -23.31 22.76
N TYR A 171 17.53 -23.27 21.45
CA TYR A 171 17.91 -24.33 20.51
C TYR A 171 18.27 -23.80 19.12
N THR A 172 18.87 -24.67 18.31
CA THR A 172 19.17 -24.43 16.89
C THR A 172 18.41 -25.44 16.05
N ASN A 173 17.92 -25.03 14.88
CA ASN A 173 17.26 -25.95 13.95
C ASN A 173 18.24 -27.03 13.41
N PRO A 174 17.74 -28.16 12.88
CA PRO A 174 18.61 -29.24 12.38
C PRO A 174 19.58 -28.81 11.27
N ALA A 175 19.23 -27.79 10.49
CA ALA A 175 20.06 -27.21 9.44
C ALA A 175 21.18 -26.27 9.96
N GLN A 176 21.26 -26.04 11.27
CA GLN A 176 22.26 -25.20 11.96
C GLN A 176 22.35 -23.74 11.47
N ASN A 177 21.31 -23.23 10.80
CA ASN A 177 21.31 -21.90 10.19
C ASN A 177 20.39 -20.88 10.89
N LEU A 178 19.53 -21.33 11.80
CA LEU A 178 18.67 -20.49 12.65
C LEU A 178 18.62 -21.03 14.07
N SER A 179 18.70 -20.14 15.06
CA SER A 179 18.50 -20.47 16.47
C SER A 179 17.37 -19.65 17.08
N PHE A 180 16.74 -20.20 18.12
CA PHE A 180 15.55 -19.63 18.75
C PHE A 180 15.67 -19.69 20.26
N VAL A 181 15.26 -18.60 20.92
CA VAL A 181 15.05 -18.56 22.36
C VAL A 181 13.57 -18.29 22.63
N HIS A 182 13.02 -18.94 23.64
CA HIS A 182 11.71 -18.67 24.21
C HIS A 182 11.82 -18.56 25.73
N LEU A 183 11.32 -17.46 26.27
CA LEU A 183 11.16 -17.23 27.70
C LEU A 183 9.67 -17.02 28.02
N GLU A 184 9.23 -17.55 29.16
CA GLU A 184 7.87 -17.39 29.68
C GLU A 184 7.86 -16.61 30.99
N GLN A 185 6.88 -15.72 31.14
CA GLN A 185 6.62 -14.97 32.36
C GLN A 185 5.84 -15.84 33.34
N SER A 186 6.40 -16.02 34.53
CA SER A 186 5.71 -16.59 35.67
C SER A 186 5.88 -15.70 36.89
N ILE A 187 4.89 -15.71 37.77
CA ILE A 187 4.87 -14.91 39.00
C ILE A 187 4.73 -15.90 40.15
N SER A 188 5.75 -16.01 41.01
CA SER A 188 5.82 -17.03 42.06
C SER A 188 5.60 -18.47 41.55
N GLY A 189 6.02 -18.77 40.32
CA GLY A 189 5.82 -20.08 39.68
C GLY A 189 4.44 -20.30 39.05
N ILE A 190 3.54 -19.31 39.05
CA ILE A 190 2.24 -19.35 38.36
C ILE A 190 2.39 -18.70 36.98
N PRO A 191 2.00 -19.36 35.87
CA PRO A 191 2.09 -18.78 34.52
C PRO A 191 1.25 -17.52 34.33
N VAL A 192 1.74 -16.58 33.52
CA VAL A 192 0.94 -15.45 33.01
C VAL A 192 0.33 -15.82 31.66
N PHE A 193 -0.97 -15.57 31.46
CA PHE A 193 -1.65 -15.89 30.20
C PHE A 193 -1.04 -15.12 29.03
N ALA A 194 -0.53 -15.88 28.06
CA ALA A 194 0.20 -15.39 26.89
C ALA A 194 1.43 -14.50 27.21
N GLY A 195 1.90 -14.49 28.46
CA GLY A 195 3.07 -13.75 28.90
C GLY A 195 4.36 -14.44 28.43
N GLU A 196 4.75 -14.22 27.19
CA GLU A 196 5.93 -14.83 26.57
C GLU A 196 6.80 -13.80 25.85
N VAL A 197 8.08 -14.13 25.67
CA VAL A 197 8.99 -13.41 24.78
C VAL A 197 9.91 -14.38 24.04
N LYS A 198 10.02 -14.21 22.72
CA LYS A 198 10.76 -15.08 21.81
C LYS A 198 11.78 -14.27 21.03
N ALA A 199 12.93 -14.85 20.71
CA ALA A 199 13.93 -14.23 19.84
C ALA A 199 14.47 -15.18 18.78
N GLY A 200 14.61 -14.67 17.55
CA GLY A 200 15.24 -15.34 16.43
C GLY A 200 16.69 -14.87 16.22
N PHE A 201 17.58 -15.82 16.01
CA PHE A 201 19.01 -15.61 15.77
C PHE A 201 19.45 -16.28 14.47
N ASP A 202 20.32 -15.62 13.72
CA ASP A 202 20.88 -16.19 12.48
C ASP A 202 22.06 -17.15 12.75
N ARG A 203 22.62 -17.74 11.67
CA ARG A 203 23.81 -18.61 11.71
C ARG A 203 25.06 -17.97 12.33
N ASN A 204 25.10 -16.64 12.44
CA ASN A 204 26.20 -15.87 13.03
C ASN A 204 25.90 -15.48 14.50
N GLY A 205 24.78 -15.94 15.08
CA GLY A 205 24.36 -15.62 16.44
C GLY A 205 23.82 -14.19 16.61
N ARG A 206 23.43 -13.51 15.53
CA ARG A 206 22.86 -12.14 15.60
C ARG A 206 21.36 -12.21 15.82
N MET A 207 20.86 -11.47 16.80
CA MET A 207 19.43 -11.39 17.08
C MET A 207 18.77 -10.42 16.09
N PHE A 208 17.85 -10.92 15.26
CA PHE A 208 17.23 -10.12 14.18
C PHE A 208 15.75 -9.80 14.44
N ARG A 209 15.08 -10.57 15.29
CA ARG A 209 13.67 -10.39 15.65
C ARG A 209 13.39 -10.83 17.08
N VAL A 210 12.60 -10.05 17.80
CA VAL A 210 12.01 -10.36 19.11
C VAL A 210 10.49 -10.27 18.96
N ILE A 211 9.76 -11.26 19.49
CA ILE A 211 8.31 -11.24 19.67
C ILE A 211 8.06 -11.12 21.16
N ASN A 212 7.28 -10.14 21.61
CA ASN A 212 7.08 -9.82 23.02
C ASN A 212 5.59 -9.70 23.35
N ASN A 213 5.10 -10.49 24.31
CA ASN A 213 3.75 -10.37 24.84
C ASN A 213 3.74 -10.45 26.38
N LEU A 214 4.86 -10.09 27.01
CA LEU A 214 4.98 -9.99 28.47
C LEU A 214 3.94 -9.01 29.03
N ALA A 215 3.31 -9.37 30.14
CA ALA A 215 2.35 -8.51 30.83
C ALA A 215 3.07 -7.32 31.47
N PRO A 216 2.83 -6.08 31.00
CA PRO A 216 3.64 -4.92 31.34
C PRO A 216 3.22 -4.30 32.68
N GLY A 217 4.20 -3.84 33.46
CA GLY A 217 4.01 -2.96 34.61
C GLY A 217 3.34 -3.59 35.83
N LEU A 218 3.26 -4.92 35.90
CA LEU A 218 2.68 -5.63 37.04
C LEU A 218 3.58 -5.50 38.28
N ASP A 219 3.00 -5.09 39.41
CA ASP A 219 3.63 -5.25 40.72
C ASP A 219 3.35 -6.66 41.26
N TYR A 220 4.36 -7.52 41.20
CA TYR A 220 4.23 -8.92 41.61
C TYR A 220 3.89 -9.09 43.09
N ALA A 221 4.20 -8.11 43.94
CA ALA A 221 3.96 -8.18 45.39
C ALA A 221 2.50 -7.86 45.79
N SER A 222 1.74 -7.15 44.95
CA SER A 222 0.34 -6.79 45.22
C SER A 222 -0.70 -7.65 44.48
N LEU A 223 -0.28 -8.55 43.59
CA LEU A 223 -1.19 -9.46 42.90
C LEU A 223 -1.85 -10.46 43.86
N SER A 224 -3.16 -10.67 43.67
CA SER A 224 -3.94 -11.62 44.47
C SER A 224 -3.40 -13.05 44.33
N GLN A 225 -3.22 -13.72 45.47
CA GLN A 225 -2.90 -15.15 45.56
C GLN A 225 -4.14 -16.02 45.82
N LYS A 226 -5.35 -15.43 45.76
CA LYS A 226 -6.61 -16.13 46.02
C LYS A 226 -7.14 -16.80 44.75
N PHE A 227 -6.79 -18.07 44.57
CA PHE A 227 -7.31 -18.89 43.46
C PHE A 227 -8.62 -19.65 43.81
N GLY A 228 -9.03 -19.69 45.08
CA GLY A 228 -10.27 -20.40 45.46
C GLY A 228 -10.24 -21.90 45.18
N ASP A 229 -11.41 -22.51 45.03
CA ASP A 229 -11.58 -23.93 44.72
C ASP A 229 -11.62 -24.17 43.19
N PRO A 230 -10.75 -25.04 42.64
CA PRO A 230 -10.75 -25.36 41.21
C PRO A 230 -12.05 -26.02 40.73
N ALA A 231 -12.76 -26.80 41.56
CA ALA A 231 -14.02 -27.43 41.13
C ALA A 231 -15.12 -26.38 40.89
N THR A 232 -15.15 -25.34 41.72
CA THR A 232 -16.00 -24.15 41.49
C THR A 232 -15.63 -23.44 40.19
N ALA A 233 -14.33 -23.30 39.86
CA ALA A 233 -13.92 -22.69 38.59
C ALA A 233 -14.35 -23.50 37.36
N VAL A 234 -14.28 -24.84 37.41
CA VAL A 234 -14.85 -25.72 36.39
C VAL A 234 -16.36 -25.48 36.24
N GLN A 235 -17.12 -25.44 37.34
CA GLN A 235 -18.56 -25.15 37.31
C GLN A 235 -18.92 -23.79 36.70
N GLN A 236 -18.05 -22.78 36.76
CA GLN A 236 -18.27 -21.51 36.04
C GLN A 236 -17.91 -21.65 34.56
N ALA A 237 -16.77 -22.27 34.22
CA ALA A 237 -16.34 -22.47 32.84
C ALA A 237 -17.36 -23.24 31.99
N PHE A 238 -18.01 -24.25 32.57
CA PHE A 238 -19.07 -25.03 31.90
C PHE A 238 -20.32 -24.23 31.52
N LYS A 239 -20.55 -23.04 32.10
CA LYS A 239 -21.65 -22.14 31.71
C LYS A 239 -21.40 -21.41 30.38
N HIS A 240 -20.20 -21.58 29.81
CA HIS A 240 -19.72 -20.84 28.65
C HIS A 240 -19.39 -21.73 27.45
N VAL A 241 -19.80 -23.01 27.50
CA VAL A 241 -19.74 -24.02 26.43
C VAL A 241 -21.11 -24.70 26.32
N ASP A 242 -21.30 -25.62 25.35
CA ASP A 242 -22.62 -26.22 25.07
C ASP A 242 -22.73 -27.69 25.53
N ARG A 243 -21.82 -28.14 26.40
CA ARG A 243 -21.90 -29.41 27.13
C ARG A 243 -22.35 -29.22 28.59
N GLU A 244 -23.28 -30.05 29.05
CA GLU A 244 -23.65 -30.13 30.48
C GLU A 244 -22.53 -30.75 31.32
N ILE A 245 -22.34 -30.21 32.53
CA ILE A 245 -21.32 -30.68 33.49
C ILE A 245 -21.76 -31.98 34.18
N THR A 246 -20.84 -32.93 34.31
CA THR A 246 -21.08 -34.21 35.00
C THR A 246 -20.44 -34.25 36.38
N ALA A 247 -20.72 -35.30 37.16
CA ALA A 247 -20.05 -35.53 38.44
C ALA A 247 -18.53 -35.77 38.27
N ASP A 248 -18.14 -36.50 37.22
CA ASP A 248 -16.74 -36.83 36.93
C ASP A 248 -15.93 -35.57 36.56
N ASP A 249 -16.52 -34.60 35.86
CA ASP A 249 -15.89 -33.30 35.52
C ASP A 249 -15.46 -32.47 36.76
N THR A 250 -15.97 -32.80 37.95
CA THR A 250 -15.60 -32.14 39.22
C THR A 250 -14.98 -33.11 40.25
N LEU A 251 -14.84 -34.39 39.91
CA LEU A 251 -14.18 -35.39 40.74
C LEU A 251 -12.66 -35.25 40.60
N ARG A 252 -11.99 -34.69 41.62
CA ARG A 252 -10.53 -34.46 41.55
C ARG A 252 -9.74 -35.78 41.51
N ASN A 253 -8.99 -35.99 40.43
CA ASN A 253 -7.97 -37.01 40.34
C ASN A 253 -6.71 -36.53 41.10
N ALA A 254 -6.48 -37.07 42.30
CA ALA A 254 -5.37 -36.67 43.15
C ALA A 254 -4.00 -37.08 42.58
N THR A 255 -3.92 -38.23 41.90
CA THR A 255 -2.69 -38.81 41.35
C THR A 255 -2.16 -38.01 40.14
N ALA A 256 -3.06 -37.49 39.30
CA ALA A 256 -2.73 -36.69 38.12
C ALA A 256 -2.65 -35.16 38.40
N SER A 257 -3.06 -34.71 39.59
CA SER A 257 -3.03 -33.29 39.97
C SER A 257 -1.67 -32.84 40.55
N ASN A 258 -1.35 -31.57 40.39
CA ASN A 258 -0.30 -30.86 41.11
C ASN A 258 -0.80 -29.48 41.61
N ASP A 259 0.08 -28.66 42.19
CA ASP A 259 -0.29 -27.37 42.81
C ASP A 259 -0.77 -26.30 41.81
N ASN A 260 -0.36 -26.41 40.53
CA ASN A 260 -0.73 -25.46 39.47
C ASN A 260 -1.76 -26.03 38.49
N LYS A 261 -1.86 -27.36 38.34
CA LYS A 261 -2.81 -28.06 37.47
C LYS A 261 -3.61 -29.08 38.25
N VAL A 262 -4.93 -28.92 38.26
CA VAL A 262 -5.86 -29.90 38.84
C VAL A 262 -6.54 -30.66 37.71
N VAL A 263 -6.50 -31.99 37.79
CA VAL A 263 -7.12 -32.90 36.83
C VAL A 263 -8.38 -33.48 37.45
N PHE A 264 -9.45 -33.53 36.67
CA PHE A 264 -10.75 -34.08 37.07
C PHE A 264 -11.11 -35.29 36.20
N GLY A 265 -11.90 -36.21 36.77
CA GLY A 265 -12.24 -37.50 36.17
C GLY A 265 -11.60 -38.68 36.88
N LYS A 266 -11.70 -39.85 36.26
CA LYS A 266 -11.13 -41.13 36.72
C LYS A 266 -9.64 -41.22 36.36
N GLU A 267 -8.96 -42.26 36.83
CA GLU A 267 -7.55 -42.51 36.47
C GLU A 267 -7.36 -43.03 35.03
N GLU A 268 -8.46 -43.41 34.38
CA GLU A 268 -8.51 -44.05 33.05
C GLU A 268 -9.08 -43.14 31.94
N ASP A 269 -9.46 -41.90 32.24
CA ASP A 269 -10.06 -40.97 31.27
C ASP A 269 -8.98 -40.40 30.32
N GLU A 270 -9.15 -40.60 29.00
CA GLU A 270 -8.21 -40.14 27.97
C GLU A 270 -8.35 -38.63 27.65
N THR A 271 -9.51 -38.03 27.94
CA THR A 271 -9.86 -36.62 27.68
C THR A 271 -10.35 -35.88 28.94
N PRO A 272 -9.55 -35.85 30.03
CA PRO A 272 -10.00 -35.30 31.30
C PRO A 272 -10.18 -33.79 31.25
N THR A 273 -11.18 -33.29 31.99
CA THR A 273 -11.32 -31.86 32.30
C THR A 273 -10.14 -31.45 33.21
N THR A 274 -9.48 -30.33 32.91
CA THR A 274 -8.35 -29.84 33.73
C THR A 274 -8.48 -28.35 34.02
N ALA A 275 -8.14 -27.91 35.23
CA ALA A 275 -8.06 -26.50 35.61
C ALA A 275 -6.62 -26.12 35.99
N GLU A 276 -6.05 -25.14 35.29
CA GLU A 276 -4.70 -24.60 35.56
C GLU A 276 -4.76 -23.18 36.13
N ARG A 277 -3.98 -22.91 37.19
CA ARG A 277 -3.81 -21.56 37.74
C ARG A 277 -3.04 -20.68 36.77
N MET A 278 -3.50 -19.43 36.61
CA MET A 278 -2.78 -18.42 35.84
C MET A 278 -3.09 -16.99 36.29
N TYR A 279 -2.22 -16.05 35.92
CA TYR A 279 -2.53 -14.63 35.92
C TYR A 279 -3.01 -14.18 34.54
N PHE A 280 -4.22 -13.63 34.45
CA PHE A 280 -4.77 -13.08 33.21
C PHE A 280 -4.55 -11.56 33.16
N PRO A 281 -3.72 -11.02 32.24
CA PRO A 281 -3.45 -9.60 32.15
C PRO A 281 -4.55 -8.87 31.35
N LEU A 282 -5.10 -7.79 31.93
CA LEU A 282 -6.20 -7.00 31.37
C LEU A 282 -5.78 -5.66 30.78
N ALA A 283 -4.67 -5.10 31.27
CA ALA A 283 -4.04 -3.85 30.83
C ALA A 283 -2.66 -3.74 31.47
N ALA A 284 -1.88 -2.72 31.12
CA ALA A 284 -0.66 -2.40 31.85
C ALA A 284 -0.93 -2.16 33.35
N GLY A 285 -0.19 -2.89 34.19
CA GLY A 285 -0.32 -2.94 35.64
C GLY A 285 -1.50 -3.77 36.18
N VAL A 286 -2.40 -4.26 35.34
CA VAL A 286 -3.63 -4.95 35.78
C VAL A 286 -3.63 -6.42 35.36
N ALA A 287 -3.59 -7.33 36.33
CA ALA A 287 -3.85 -8.75 36.12
C ALA A 287 -4.79 -9.34 37.18
N ARG A 288 -5.48 -10.42 36.83
CA ARG A 288 -6.41 -11.17 37.70
C ARG A 288 -5.87 -12.57 37.96
N ALA A 289 -6.07 -13.08 39.17
CA ALA A 289 -5.92 -14.52 39.44
C ALA A 289 -7.07 -15.27 38.75
N ALA A 290 -6.76 -16.27 37.94
CA ALA A 290 -7.72 -16.94 37.07
C ALA A 290 -7.43 -18.45 36.95
N TRP A 291 -8.40 -19.19 36.44
CA TRP A 291 -8.26 -20.60 36.06
C TRP A 291 -8.48 -20.78 34.57
N ARG A 292 -7.54 -21.43 33.89
CA ARG A 292 -7.71 -21.98 32.54
C ARG A 292 -8.27 -23.38 32.64
N VAL A 293 -9.53 -23.56 32.24
CA VAL A 293 -10.23 -24.84 32.19
C VAL A 293 -10.21 -25.39 30.77
N LEU A 294 -9.76 -26.63 30.60
CA LEU A 294 -9.90 -27.41 29.37
C LEU A 294 -11.15 -28.27 29.46
N ILE A 295 -12.05 -28.15 28.48
CA ILE A 295 -13.29 -28.91 28.37
C ILE A 295 -13.32 -29.59 27.00
N TRP A 296 -13.55 -30.91 26.99
CA TRP A 296 -13.77 -31.69 25.76
C TRP A 296 -15.26 -31.89 25.49
N GLU A 297 -15.64 -31.88 24.21
CA GLU A 297 -16.96 -32.21 23.68
C GLU A 297 -16.80 -33.19 22.49
N ASP A 298 -17.89 -33.78 21.98
CA ASP A 298 -17.83 -34.82 20.93
C ASP A 298 -17.22 -34.34 19.60
N ALA A 299 -17.35 -33.05 19.29
CA ALA A 299 -16.91 -32.44 18.02
C ALA A 299 -16.17 -31.09 18.21
N SER A 300 -15.79 -30.76 19.45
CA SER A 300 -15.10 -29.51 19.79
C SER A 300 -14.35 -29.66 21.10
N ALA A 301 -13.42 -28.75 21.38
CA ALA A 301 -12.79 -28.64 22.67
C ALA A 301 -12.55 -27.17 22.98
N TYR A 302 -12.71 -26.76 24.24
CA TYR A 302 -12.60 -25.37 24.64
C TYR A 302 -11.53 -25.20 25.71
N LEU A 303 -10.71 -24.15 25.55
CA LEU A 303 -10.01 -23.53 26.67
C LEU A 303 -10.84 -22.33 27.12
N VAL A 304 -11.32 -22.36 28.36
CA VAL A 304 -12.12 -21.30 29.00
C VAL A 304 -11.33 -20.75 30.18
N ILE A 305 -11.13 -19.44 30.24
CA ILE A 305 -10.47 -18.76 31.36
C ILE A 305 -11.51 -17.97 32.14
N VAL A 306 -11.65 -18.29 33.43
CA VAL A 306 -12.56 -17.60 34.37
C VAL A 306 -11.77 -16.95 35.51
N ASP A 307 -12.25 -15.79 35.97
CA ASP A 307 -11.73 -15.09 37.14
C ASP A 307 -11.93 -15.93 38.40
N ALA A 308 -10.88 -16.10 39.21
CA ALA A 308 -10.89 -17.06 40.31
C ALA A 308 -11.70 -16.61 41.54
N GLU A 309 -12.05 -15.33 41.66
CA GLU A 309 -12.84 -14.80 42.78
C GLU A 309 -14.32 -14.58 42.40
N THR A 310 -14.58 -14.14 41.17
CA THR A 310 -15.93 -13.77 40.70
C THR A 310 -16.57 -14.77 39.75
N GLY A 311 -15.80 -15.68 39.15
CA GLY A 311 -16.29 -16.60 38.12
C GLY A 311 -16.58 -15.95 36.76
N VAL A 312 -16.27 -14.66 36.58
CA VAL A 312 -16.47 -13.93 35.32
C VAL A 312 -15.64 -14.56 34.21
N LEU A 313 -16.24 -14.78 33.05
CA LEU A 313 -15.54 -15.20 31.84
C LEU A 313 -14.54 -14.12 31.41
N LEU A 314 -13.25 -14.46 31.39
CA LEU A 314 -12.19 -13.59 30.92
C LEU A 314 -11.82 -13.88 29.46
N TRP A 315 -11.82 -15.15 29.07
CA TRP A 315 -11.48 -15.57 27.71
C TRP A 315 -12.06 -16.96 27.40
N ARG A 316 -12.39 -17.23 26.14
CA ARG A 316 -12.75 -18.56 25.62
C ARG A 316 -12.16 -18.73 24.23
N LYS A 317 -11.64 -19.91 23.95
CA LYS A 317 -11.31 -20.34 22.60
C LYS A 317 -11.82 -21.75 22.36
N ASN A 318 -12.54 -21.96 21.26
CA ASN A 318 -12.63 -23.28 20.66
C ASN A 318 -11.23 -23.61 20.12
N ILE A 319 -10.59 -24.62 20.68
CA ILE A 319 -9.24 -25.05 20.27
C ILE A 319 -9.27 -26.05 19.11
N VAL A 320 -10.46 -26.36 18.58
CA VAL A 320 -10.62 -26.85 17.20
C VAL A 320 -10.63 -25.62 16.28
N GLU A 321 -9.45 -25.23 15.81
CA GLU A 321 -9.25 -24.21 14.78
C GLU A 321 -8.56 -24.86 13.57
N ASP A 322 -9.34 -25.56 12.75
CA ASP A 322 -9.00 -25.88 11.37
C ASP A 322 -10.27 -26.35 10.64
N GLN A 323 -10.35 -26.09 9.34
CA GLN A 323 -11.16 -26.97 8.49
C GLN A 323 -10.39 -28.29 8.39
N THR A 324 -10.94 -29.38 8.93
CA THR A 324 -10.27 -30.68 8.98
C THR A 324 -10.67 -31.60 7.83
N GLN A 325 -11.81 -31.33 7.19
CA GLN A 325 -12.39 -32.22 6.19
C GLN A 325 -12.01 -31.74 4.77
N PRO A 326 -11.32 -32.57 3.97
CA PRO A 326 -11.06 -32.25 2.58
C PRO A 326 -12.35 -32.24 1.76
N VAL A 327 -12.33 -31.49 0.66
CA VAL A 327 -13.40 -31.33 -0.33
C VAL A 327 -12.82 -31.71 -1.68
N THR A 328 -13.59 -32.41 -2.51
CA THR A 328 -13.15 -32.82 -3.85
C THR A 328 -14.00 -32.17 -4.93
N TYR A 329 -13.36 -31.44 -5.84
CA TYR A 329 -14.00 -30.76 -6.97
C TYR A 329 -13.57 -31.41 -8.29
N ASN A 330 -14.52 -31.74 -9.18
CA ASN A 330 -14.22 -32.23 -10.53
C ASN A 330 -14.27 -31.06 -11.55
N VAL A 331 -13.10 -30.49 -11.85
CA VAL A 331 -12.94 -29.19 -12.54
C VAL A 331 -11.83 -29.24 -13.62
N TYR A 332 -11.81 -28.25 -14.52
CA TYR A 332 -10.70 -28.03 -15.45
C TYR A 332 -9.56 -27.34 -14.70
N ALA A 333 -8.66 -28.11 -14.10
CA ALA A 333 -7.52 -27.59 -13.37
C ALA A 333 -6.26 -27.52 -14.25
N ASN A 334 -5.40 -26.53 -13.99
CA ASN A 334 -4.06 -26.44 -14.55
C ASN A 334 -3.08 -26.14 -13.41
N PRO A 335 -2.27 -27.09 -12.92
CA PRO A 335 -1.42 -26.88 -11.75
C PRO A 335 -0.21 -25.96 -12.00
N ASN A 336 0.06 -25.59 -13.26
CA ASN A 336 1.25 -24.83 -13.65
C ASN A 336 1.09 -23.31 -13.52
N ASN A 337 -0.15 -22.80 -13.56
CA ASN A 337 -0.45 -21.38 -13.44
C ASN A 337 -0.82 -20.97 -12.00
N MET A 338 -0.90 -19.66 -11.77
CA MET A 338 -0.98 -19.06 -10.44
C MET A 338 -2.28 -19.44 -9.70
N VAL A 339 -3.41 -19.34 -10.41
CA VAL A 339 -4.76 -19.65 -9.90
C VAL A 339 -5.14 -21.12 -9.99
N LYS A 340 -4.27 -21.98 -10.50
CA LYS A 340 -4.45 -23.45 -10.55
C LYS A 340 -5.75 -23.89 -11.27
N THR A 341 -6.16 -23.15 -12.30
CA THR A 341 -7.34 -23.44 -13.14
C THR A 341 -6.92 -23.38 -14.61
N ALA A 342 -7.47 -24.24 -15.46
CA ALA A 342 -7.29 -24.09 -16.90
C ALA A 342 -8.05 -22.85 -17.39
N ASP A 343 -7.53 -22.22 -18.43
CA ASP A 343 -8.09 -20.99 -19.02
C ASP A 343 -9.56 -21.18 -19.42
N ASN A 344 -9.87 -22.35 -19.98
CA ASN A 344 -11.20 -22.78 -20.40
C ASN A 344 -11.15 -24.30 -20.73
N PRO A 345 -12.26 -24.94 -21.14
CA PRO A 345 -12.28 -26.38 -21.42
C PRO A 345 -11.49 -26.83 -22.67
N ALA A 346 -10.97 -25.91 -23.48
CA ALA A 346 -10.15 -26.18 -24.66
C ALA A 346 -9.03 -25.12 -24.76
N PRO A 347 -8.07 -25.12 -23.83
CA PRO A 347 -7.09 -24.04 -23.70
C PRO A 347 -6.13 -24.01 -24.89
N LEU A 348 -5.77 -22.80 -25.33
CA LEU A 348 -4.78 -22.55 -26.39
C LEU A 348 -4.03 -21.26 -26.08
N THR A 349 -3.38 -21.24 -24.91
CA THR A 349 -2.50 -20.14 -24.50
C THR A 349 -1.05 -20.67 -24.47
N PRO A 350 -0.09 -20.00 -25.12
CA PRO A 350 -0.30 -18.92 -26.08
C PRO A 350 -1.05 -19.38 -27.34
N GLY A 351 -1.82 -18.46 -27.93
CA GLY A 351 -2.61 -18.66 -29.14
C GLY A 351 -1.77 -18.75 -30.43
N PRO A 352 -2.43 -19.01 -31.58
CA PRO A 352 -1.76 -19.06 -32.88
C PRO A 352 -1.13 -17.70 -33.24
N ASN A 353 0.01 -17.72 -33.93
CA ASN A 353 0.70 -16.49 -34.37
C ASN A 353 0.03 -15.79 -35.57
N ALA A 354 -1.15 -16.25 -36.00
CA ALA A 354 -1.93 -15.64 -37.07
C ALA A 354 -3.44 -15.91 -36.85
N PRO A 355 -4.33 -15.05 -37.38
CA PRO A 355 -5.77 -15.31 -37.42
C PRO A 355 -6.11 -16.32 -38.53
N ASP A 356 -5.75 -17.59 -38.30
CA ASP A 356 -5.80 -18.69 -39.27
C ASP A 356 -6.94 -19.70 -39.07
N GLY A 357 -7.79 -19.48 -38.05
CA GLY A 357 -8.91 -20.35 -37.71
C GLY A 357 -8.59 -21.49 -36.73
N THR A 358 -7.35 -21.62 -36.25
CA THR A 358 -6.93 -22.71 -35.34
C THR A 358 -7.81 -22.80 -34.09
N GLN A 359 -8.24 -24.02 -33.74
CA GLN A 359 -9.01 -24.34 -32.55
C GLN A 359 -8.27 -25.41 -31.72
N ALA A 360 -8.33 -25.31 -30.39
CA ALA A 360 -7.82 -26.37 -29.51
C ALA A 360 -8.82 -27.51 -29.29
N PRO A 361 -8.35 -28.74 -29.07
CA PRO A 361 -9.18 -29.84 -28.59
C PRO A 361 -9.60 -29.61 -27.14
N ALA A 362 -10.75 -30.17 -26.75
CA ALA A 362 -11.20 -30.14 -25.36
C ALA A 362 -10.33 -31.04 -24.46
N ILE A 363 -10.06 -30.58 -23.24
CA ILE A 363 -9.32 -31.32 -22.20
C ILE A 363 -10.29 -32.02 -21.21
N PRO A 364 -9.86 -33.10 -20.53
CA PRO A 364 -10.66 -33.72 -19.46
C PRO A 364 -10.63 -32.89 -18.17
N ARG A 365 -11.71 -32.99 -17.37
CA ARG A 365 -11.71 -32.52 -15.97
C ARG A 365 -10.92 -33.46 -15.06
N THR A 366 -10.35 -32.89 -14.01
CA THR A 366 -9.58 -33.59 -12.98
C THR A 366 -10.22 -33.42 -11.60
N ASN A 367 -10.10 -34.44 -10.74
CA ASN A 367 -10.46 -34.30 -9.33
C ASN A 367 -9.34 -33.54 -8.60
N VAL A 368 -9.68 -32.40 -8.01
CA VAL A 368 -8.81 -31.65 -7.10
C VAL A 368 -9.37 -31.80 -5.69
N THR A 369 -8.62 -32.45 -4.80
CA THR A 369 -8.97 -32.60 -3.39
C THR A 369 -8.15 -31.62 -2.56
N LEU A 370 -8.82 -30.77 -1.78
CA LEU A 370 -8.21 -29.71 -0.97
C LEU A 370 -9.06 -29.39 0.26
N VAL A 371 -8.44 -28.78 1.26
CA VAL A 371 -9.11 -28.17 2.40
C VAL A 371 -9.53 -26.74 2.05
N GLY A 372 -8.65 -25.96 1.40
CA GLY A 372 -8.87 -24.55 1.05
C GLY A 372 -8.26 -23.57 2.06
N ASN A 373 -7.47 -24.07 3.00
CA ASN A 373 -6.68 -23.29 3.96
C ASN A 373 -5.20 -23.73 4.01
N GLU A 374 -4.77 -24.66 3.14
CA GLU A 374 -3.41 -25.19 3.17
C GLU A 374 -2.38 -24.09 2.83
N PRO A 375 -1.16 -24.13 3.40
CA PRO A 375 -0.10 -23.18 3.08
C PRO A 375 0.11 -23.02 1.57
N PRO A 376 0.17 -21.78 1.04
CA PRO A 376 0.29 -20.50 1.75
C PRO A 376 -1.04 -19.86 2.22
N TYR A 377 -2.19 -20.48 2.01
CA TYR A 377 -3.52 -19.87 2.18
C TYR A 377 -4.11 -19.97 3.59
N THR A 378 -3.26 -20.03 4.64
CA THR A 378 -3.66 -20.25 6.03
C THR A 378 -4.46 -19.09 6.65
N PHE A 379 -4.65 -17.98 5.93
CA PHE A 379 -5.60 -16.93 6.29
C PHE A 379 -7.05 -17.38 6.19
N ASN A 380 -7.36 -18.41 5.39
CA ASN A 380 -8.73 -18.86 5.19
C ASN A 380 -9.17 -19.85 6.28
N SER A 381 -9.47 -19.35 7.47
CA SER A 381 -9.68 -20.16 8.68
C SER A 381 -10.88 -21.13 8.64
N LEU A 382 -11.78 -21.01 7.65
CA LEU A 382 -12.91 -21.92 7.42
C LEU A 382 -12.78 -22.71 6.11
N GLY A 383 -11.62 -22.61 5.44
CA GLY A 383 -11.37 -23.01 4.06
C GLY A 383 -12.45 -22.54 3.09
N TRP A 384 -12.62 -23.22 1.96
CA TRP A 384 -13.57 -22.76 0.94
C TRP A 384 -15.02 -23.04 1.31
N ILE A 385 -15.29 -24.13 2.04
CA ILE A 385 -16.61 -24.46 2.58
C ILE A 385 -16.44 -25.06 3.99
N PRO A 386 -17.17 -24.57 5.03
CA PRO A 386 -17.00 -25.02 6.40
C PRO A 386 -17.12 -26.54 6.57
N ASP A 387 -16.46 -27.13 7.57
CA ASP A 387 -16.57 -28.58 7.86
C ASP A 387 -18.04 -29.01 8.02
N GLY A 388 -18.39 -30.18 7.46
CA GLY A 388 -19.78 -30.67 7.42
C GLY A 388 -20.72 -29.96 6.44
N ALA A 389 -20.32 -28.88 5.77
CA ALA A 389 -21.09 -28.29 4.68
C ALA A 389 -20.91 -29.09 3.37
N ASP A 390 -21.98 -29.19 2.57
CA ASP A 390 -22.02 -29.92 1.30
C ASP A 390 -22.37 -29.03 0.09
N THR A 391 -22.39 -27.70 0.23
CA THR A 391 -22.85 -26.75 -0.81
C THR A 391 -21.74 -25.89 -1.38
N THR A 392 -21.93 -25.31 -2.57
CA THR A 392 -21.04 -24.28 -3.17
C THR A 392 -21.17 -22.91 -2.47
N GLU A 393 -20.96 -22.89 -1.16
CA GLU A 393 -21.13 -21.72 -0.30
C GLU A 393 -20.15 -21.73 0.87
N GLY A 394 -19.40 -20.64 1.04
CA GLY A 394 -18.50 -20.46 2.17
C GLY A 394 -18.15 -19.00 2.43
N ASN A 395 -16.93 -18.76 2.91
CA ASN A 395 -16.53 -17.44 3.38
C ASN A 395 -16.29 -16.43 2.24
N ASN A 396 -15.64 -16.85 1.17
CA ASN A 396 -15.19 -15.93 0.10
C ASN A 396 -16.25 -15.77 -1.00
N ALA A 397 -17.06 -16.81 -1.23
CA ALA A 397 -18.05 -16.84 -2.30
C ALA A 397 -19.28 -17.70 -1.97
N ARG A 398 -20.39 -17.42 -2.67
CA ARG A 398 -21.58 -18.26 -2.80
C ARG A 398 -21.89 -18.35 -4.29
N ALA A 399 -21.86 -19.57 -4.85
CA ALA A 399 -22.11 -19.79 -6.28
C ALA A 399 -23.36 -20.65 -6.52
N GLY A 400 -24.10 -20.32 -7.56
CA GLY A 400 -25.31 -21.04 -7.99
C GLY A 400 -25.89 -20.47 -9.28
N LEU A 401 -26.84 -21.20 -9.86
CA LEU A 401 -27.57 -20.78 -11.05
C LEU A 401 -28.49 -19.58 -10.74
N ASP A 402 -28.66 -18.68 -11.72
CA ASP A 402 -29.70 -17.64 -11.76
C ASP A 402 -30.50 -17.78 -13.07
N ARG A 403 -31.32 -18.83 -13.17
CA ARG A 403 -31.97 -19.23 -14.43
C ARG A 403 -33.39 -18.68 -14.59
N VAL A 404 -33.97 -18.09 -13.54
CA VAL A 404 -35.35 -17.57 -13.57
C VAL A 404 -35.48 -16.25 -12.80
N ALA A 405 -36.36 -15.37 -13.27
CA ALA A 405 -36.60 -14.09 -12.62
C ALA A 405 -37.19 -14.23 -11.20
N PRO A 406 -36.84 -13.34 -10.25
CA PRO A 406 -35.95 -12.17 -10.39
C PRO A 406 -34.47 -12.50 -10.13
N ASN A 407 -33.54 -11.68 -10.68
CA ASN A 407 -32.09 -11.88 -10.51
C ASN A 407 -31.69 -12.09 -9.04
N GLY A 408 -30.78 -13.03 -8.83
CA GLY A 408 -30.37 -13.60 -7.57
C GLY A 408 -30.26 -15.13 -7.69
N ILE A 409 -29.21 -15.72 -7.12
CA ILE A 409 -29.04 -17.20 -7.08
C ILE A 409 -30.34 -17.92 -6.69
N ASP A 410 -30.80 -18.81 -7.57
CA ASP A 410 -32.05 -19.56 -7.47
C ASP A 410 -32.17 -20.34 -6.15
N ALA A 411 -33.41 -20.58 -5.71
CA ALA A 411 -33.68 -21.30 -4.48
C ALA A 411 -33.12 -22.75 -4.49
N LEU A 412 -32.71 -23.22 -3.31
CA LEU A 412 -31.88 -24.42 -3.01
C LEU A 412 -32.29 -25.78 -3.60
N VAL A 413 -33.38 -25.89 -4.35
CA VAL A 413 -33.77 -27.14 -5.05
C VAL A 413 -33.35 -27.11 -6.53
N VAL A 414 -32.99 -25.95 -7.08
CA VAL A 414 -32.52 -25.76 -8.46
C VAL A 414 -31.20 -24.97 -8.53
N GLY A 415 -31.01 -23.95 -7.67
CA GLY A 415 -29.90 -23.00 -7.83
C GLY A 415 -28.53 -23.42 -7.31
N GLN A 416 -28.44 -23.92 -6.08
CA GLN A 416 -27.16 -24.26 -5.46
C GLN A 416 -26.78 -25.73 -5.64
N VAL A 417 -25.49 -25.96 -5.86
CA VAL A 417 -24.94 -27.30 -6.04
C VAL A 417 -24.68 -27.93 -4.69
N VAL A 418 -25.19 -29.15 -4.50
CA VAL A 418 -24.92 -30.00 -3.34
C VAL A 418 -24.01 -31.14 -3.79
N GLY A 419 -22.84 -31.26 -3.16
CA GLY A 419 -21.93 -32.39 -3.31
C GLY A 419 -22.37 -33.59 -2.47
N THR A 420 -21.96 -34.79 -2.85
CA THR A 420 -22.23 -35.99 -2.04
C THR A 420 -21.09 -36.17 -1.05
N THR A 421 -21.30 -35.87 0.24
CA THR A 421 -20.25 -35.95 1.28
C THR A 421 -18.97 -35.22 0.87
N ARG A 422 -19.10 -33.92 0.57
CA ARG A 422 -18.02 -33.00 0.15
C ARG A 422 -17.35 -33.38 -1.19
N ILE A 423 -17.99 -34.20 -2.01
CA ILE A 423 -17.54 -34.58 -3.36
C ILE A 423 -18.46 -33.95 -4.42
N PHE A 424 -17.96 -32.91 -5.09
CA PHE A 424 -18.59 -32.20 -6.20
C PHE A 424 -18.15 -32.82 -7.54
N ASN A 425 -18.66 -34.03 -7.81
CA ASN A 425 -18.27 -34.83 -8.98
C ASN A 425 -19.48 -35.17 -9.87
N PHE A 426 -19.78 -34.27 -10.80
CA PHE A 426 -20.88 -34.41 -11.75
C PHE A 426 -20.34 -34.98 -13.08
N ILE A 427 -20.33 -36.31 -13.16
CA ILE A 427 -19.72 -37.12 -14.23
C ILE A 427 -20.58 -37.10 -15.52
N ASN A 428 -19.98 -37.47 -16.66
CA ASN A 428 -20.62 -37.70 -17.97
C ASN A 428 -21.02 -36.47 -18.80
N TRP A 429 -20.31 -35.35 -18.68
CA TRP A 429 -20.42 -34.23 -19.61
C TRP A 429 -19.05 -33.83 -20.17
N LEU A 430 -19.00 -33.69 -21.50
CA LEU A 430 -17.96 -33.00 -22.26
C LEU A 430 -18.59 -31.78 -22.96
N PRO A 431 -17.96 -30.59 -22.94
CA PRO A 431 -18.41 -29.45 -23.72
C PRO A 431 -18.20 -29.72 -25.22
N ALA A 432 -18.94 -29.03 -26.07
CA ALA A 432 -18.92 -29.26 -27.52
C ALA A 432 -17.48 -29.22 -28.06
N PRO A 433 -16.96 -30.33 -28.64
CA PRO A 433 -15.57 -30.41 -29.08
C PRO A 433 -15.31 -29.42 -30.20
N ASN A 434 -14.10 -28.87 -30.24
CA ASN A 434 -13.68 -27.92 -31.26
C ASN A 434 -12.56 -28.56 -32.12
N PRO A 435 -12.69 -28.61 -33.46
CA PRO A 435 -13.92 -28.37 -34.24
C PRO A 435 -14.93 -29.54 -34.07
N ALA A 436 -16.21 -29.26 -34.31
CA ALA A 436 -17.13 -30.33 -34.71
C ALA A 436 -16.57 -30.97 -36.01
N PRO A 437 -16.48 -32.32 -36.12
CA PRO A 437 -15.72 -32.99 -37.17
C PRO A 437 -16.41 -32.95 -38.55
N SER A 438 -16.45 -31.76 -39.17
CA SER A 438 -17.09 -31.48 -40.47
C SER A 438 -18.62 -31.74 -40.45
N PRO A 439 -19.38 -31.60 -41.55
CA PRO A 439 -20.81 -31.96 -41.57
C PRO A 439 -21.04 -33.49 -41.61
N ALA A 440 -20.13 -34.28 -41.04
CA ALA A 440 -20.31 -35.70 -40.83
C ALA A 440 -21.15 -35.91 -39.55
N PRO A 441 -22.20 -36.76 -39.57
CA PRO A 441 -23.02 -36.99 -38.39
C PRO A 441 -22.17 -37.57 -37.25
N ILE A 442 -22.19 -36.88 -36.11
CA ILE A 442 -21.56 -37.34 -34.87
C ILE A 442 -22.14 -38.73 -34.54
N PRO A 443 -21.30 -39.75 -34.25
CA PRO A 443 -21.78 -41.10 -33.99
C PRO A 443 -22.79 -41.09 -32.83
N PRO A 444 -23.97 -41.72 -32.95
CA PRO A 444 -25.16 -41.46 -32.13
C PRO A 444 -25.07 -41.89 -30.65
N ASN A 445 -23.87 -42.26 -30.17
CA ASN A 445 -23.63 -42.82 -28.83
C ASN A 445 -22.64 -42.00 -27.98
N ILE A 446 -22.26 -40.79 -28.39
CA ILE A 446 -21.64 -39.80 -27.48
C ILE A 446 -22.71 -38.76 -27.13
N PRO A 447 -23.22 -38.73 -25.88
CA PRO A 447 -24.09 -37.66 -25.42
C PRO A 447 -23.29 -36.34 -25.43
N ILE A 448 -23.62 -35.47 -26.37
CA ILE A 448 -23.30 -34.05 -26.24
C ILE A 448 -24.24 -33.55 -25.16
N ASN A 449 -23.70 -33.21 -24.00
CA ASN A 449 -24.50 -32.67 -22.92
C ASN A 449 -24.60 -31.17 -23.12
N GLU A 450 -25.82 -30.73 -23.43
CA GLU A 450 -26.23 -29.33 -23.54
C GLU A 450 -25.84 -28.53 -22.30
N PRO A 451 -25.50 -27.22 -22.44
CA PRO A 451 -25.27 -26.31 -21.30
C PRO A 451 -26.50 -26.17 -20.38
N LEU A 452 -27.67 -26.64 -20.84
CA LEU A 452 -28.94 -26.62 -20.12
C LEU A 452 -29.24 -27.88 -19.30
N ASN A 453 -28.33 -28.86 -19.25
CA ASN A 453 -28.56 -30.09 -18.50
C ASN A 453 -28.04 -30.02 -17.06
N ASP A 454 -28.73 -30.68 -16.12
CA ASP A 454 -28.46 -30.59 -14.67
C ASP A 454 -27.00 -30.96 -14.30
N ALA A 455 -26.41 -31.98 -14.93
CA ALA A 455 -25.04 -32.39 -14.66
C ALA A 455 -23.99 -31.39 -15.18
N TYR A 456 -24.23 -30.77 -16.33
CA TYR A 456 -23.43 -29.67 -16.87
C TYR A 456 -23.53 -28.48 -15.91
N GLN A 457 -24.74 -28.03 -15.61
CA GLN A 457 -25.00 -26.86 -14.78
C GLN A 457 -24.36 -26.98 -13.40
N ARG A 458 -24.48 -28.14 -12.74
CA ARG A 458 -23.78 -28.41 -11.47
C ARG A 458 -22.27 -28.39 -11.62
N GLY A 459 -21.73 -28.93 -12.72
CA GLY A 459 -20.32 -28.85 -13.05
C GLY A 459 -19.82 -27.42 -13.33
N SER A 460 -20.64 -26.60 -13.98
CA SER A 460 -20.35 -25.20 -14.32
C SER A 460 -20.28 -24.33 -13.07
N VAL A 461 -21.31 -24.38 -12.20
CA VAL A 461 -21.28 -23.72 -10.88
C VAL A 461 -20.10 -24.21 -10.03
N THR A 462 -19.74 -25.50 -10.11
CA THR A 462 -18.56 -26.03 -9.39
C THR A 462 -17.25 -25.41 -9.91
N GLN A 463 -17.11 -25.23 -11.23
CA GLN A 463 -15.97 -24.56 -11.85
C GLN A 463 -15.92 -23.08 -11.46
N LEU A 464 -17.05 -22.37 -11.53
CA LEU A 464 -17.17 -20.96 -11.15
C LEU A 464 -16.76 -20.74 -9.67
N PHE A 465 -17.25 -21.60 -8.78
CA PHE A 465 -16.90 -21.58 -7.35
C PHE A 465 -15.41 -21.84 -7.11
N TYR A 466 -14.83 -22.82 -7.82
CA TYR A 466 -13.41 -23.16 -7.75
C TYR A 466 -12.54 -21.97 -8.20
N THR A 467 -12.82 -21.40 -9.39
CA THR A 467 -12.08 -20.27 -9.94
C THR A 467 -12.20 -19.02 -9.05
N THR A 468 -13.39 -18.74 -8.52
CA THR A 468 -13.62 -17.58 -7.63
C THR A 468 -12.82 -17.67 -6.34
N ASN A 469 -12.78 -18.83 -5.69
CA ASN A 469 -11.98 -19.00 -4.46
C ASN A 469 -10.47 -18.96 -4.75
N ARG A 470 -10.01 -19.58 -5.85
CA ARG A 470 -8.60 -19.49 -6.28
C ARG A 470 -8.14 -18.06 -6.52
N TRP A 471 -8.97 -17.26 -7.19
CA TRP A 471 -8.69 -15.85 -7.42
C TRP A 471 -8.67 -15.06 -6.10
N HIS A 472 -9.65 -15.27 -5.22
CA HIS A 472 -9.68 -14.64 -3.89
C HIS A 472 -8.38 -14.91 -3.13
N ASP A 473 -7.95 -16.17 -3.09
CA ASP A 473 -6.81 -16.58 -2.30
C ASP A 473 -5.48 -16.00 -2.82
N GLU A 474 -5.31 -15.90 -4.14
CA GLU A 474 -4.13 -15.23 -4.71
C GLU A 474 -4.18 -13.70 -4.57
N MET A 475 -5.36 -13.08 -4.69
CA MET A 475 -5.53 -11.65 -4.45
C MET A 475 -5.28 -11.27 -2.99
N TYR A 476 -5.66 -12.13 -2.04
CA TYR A 476 -5.35 -11.95 -0.62
C TYR A 476 -3.84 -11.86 -0.40
N LEU A 477 -3.07 -12.77 -1.03
CA LEU A 477 -1.61 -12.77 -0.97
C LEU A 477 -0.95 -11.57 -1.68
N LEU A 478 -1.65 -10.92 -2.62
CA LEU A 478 -1.26 -9.63 -3.21
C LEU A 478 -1.65 -8.42 -2.34
N GLY A 479 -2.23 -8.66 -1.16
CA GLY A 479 -2.63 -7.63 -0.21
C GLY A 479 -4.01 -7.02 -0.47
N PHE A 480 -4.90 -7.71 -1.18
CA PHE A 480 -6.35 -7.43 -1.15
C PHE A 480 -6.98 -8.23 0.00
N THR A 481 -6.68 -7.78 1.22
CA THR A 481 -7.13 -8.36 2.50
C THR A 481 -8.39 -7.67 3.03
N GLU A 482 -8.83 -8.05 4.23
CA GLU A 482 -9.99 -7.50 4.93
C GLU A 482 -9.89 -5.97 5.09
N GLU A 483 -8.75 -5.44 5.55
CA GLU A 483 -8.53 -3.99 5.65
C GLU A 483 -8.48 -3.27 4.29
N ALA A 484 -8.08 -4.00 3.24
CA ALA A 484 -8.12 -3.53 1.86
C ALA A 484 -9.50 -3.71 1.19
N ARG A 485 -10.52 -4.13 1.96
CA ARG A 485 -11.93 -4.25 1.54
C ARG A 485 -12.14 -5.36 0.51
N ASN A 486 -11.62 -6.55 0.80
CA ASN A 486 -11.91 -7.78 0.06
C ASN A 486 -13.37 -8.23 0.23
N PHE A 487 -13.73 -9.39 -0.31
CA PHE A 487 -15.09 -9.92 -0.29
C PHE A 487 -15.18 -11.16 0.59
N GLN A 488 -15.62 -11.02 1.85
CA GLN A 488 -15.72 -12.12 2.81
C GLN A 488 -16.98 -12.05 3.69
N GLN A 489 -17.57 -13.21 4.00
CA GLN A 489 -18.70 -13.31 4.91
C GLN A 489 -18.27 -12.96 6.34
N ASN A 490 -17.09 -13.43 6.75
CA ASN A 490 -16.48 -13.18 8.04
C ASN A 490 -15.01 -12.78 7.85
N ASN A 491 -14.62 -11.67 8.47
CA ASN A 491 -13.29 -11.08 8.40
C ASN A 491 -12.38 -11.52 9.57
N PHE A 492 -12.85 -12.44 10.43
CA PHE A 492 -12.13 -13.00 11.58
C PHE A 492 -11.54 -11.95 12.55
N GLY A 493 -12.13 -10.76 12.60
CA GLY A 493 -11.65 -9.63 13.40
C GLY A 493 -10.40 -8.92 12.84
N ARG A 494 -9.98 -9.22 11.60
CA ARG A 494 -8.75 -8.69 10.98
C ARG A 494 -8.88 -7.30 10.34
N GLY A 495 -10.08 -6.71 10.36
CA GLY A 495 -10.38 -5.39 9.78
C GLY A 495 -11.50 -5.44 8.74
N GLY A 496 -11.71 -4.34 8.02
CA GLY A 496 -12.77 -4.18 7.02
C GLY A 496 -14.19 -4.31 7.57
N ILE A 497 -15.17 -4.43 6.67
CA ILE A 497 -16.57 -4.73 6.99
C ILE A 497 -16.99 -5.99 6.21
N GLY A 498 -17.11 -7.13 6.89
CA GLY A 498 -17.58 -8.37 6.28
C GLY A 498 -19.09 -8.43 6.02
N ASN A 499 -19.59 -9.65 5.77
CA ASN A 499 -20.89 -9.96 5.16
C ASN A 499 -20.97 -9.60 3.67
N ASP A 500 -19.85 -9.66 2.96
CA ASP A 500 -19.73 -9.14 1.61
C ASP A 500 -19.02 -10.06 0.60
N ARG A 501 -19.01 -11.37 0.89
CA ARG A 501 -18.60 -12.44 -0.05
C ARG A 501 -19.18 -12.26 -1.45
N VAL A 502 -18.48 -12.76 -2.47
CA VAL A 502 -18.95 -12.72 -3.86
C VAL A 502 -20.20 -13.59 -4.04
N LEU A 503 -21.25 -13.03 -4.63
CA LEU A 503 -22.37 -13.77 -5.20
C LEU A 503 -22.04 -14.07 -6.66
N ALA A 504 -21.85 -15.35 -7.00
CA ALA A 504 -21.47 -15.80 -8.32
C ALA A 504 -22.67 -16.48 -9.00
N GLU A 505 -23.34 -15.73 -9.88
CA GLU A 505 -24.55 -16.09 -10.58
C GLU A 505 -24.20 -16.72 -11.94
N ALA A 506 -24.33 -18.05 -12.01
CA ALA A 506 -24.01 -18.87 -13.17
C ALA A 506 -25.18 -18.91 -14.17
N GLN A 507 -24.85 -18.89 -15.45
CA GLN A 507 -25.78 -18.93 -16.58
C GLN A 507 -26.96 -17.94 -16.47
N ASP A 508 -26.71 -16.73 -15.94
CA ASP A 508 -27.74 -15.76 -15.55
C ASP A 508 -28.71 -15.42 -16.71
N TYR A 509 -30.01 -15.51 -16.42
CA TYR A 509 -31.08 -15.39 -17.42
C TYR A 509 -31.24 -14.00 -18.04
N SER A 510 -30.67 -12.96 -17.41
CA SER A 510 -30.85 -11.56 -17.79
C SER A 510 -29.97 -11.12 -18.97
N GLY A 511 -29.00 -11.95 -19.39
CA GLY A 511 -28.09 -11.65 -20.48
C GLY A 511 -27.60 -12.86 -21.29
N THR A 512 -26.91 -12.56 -22.39
CA THR A 512 -26.14 -13.50 -23.23
C THR A 512 -24.96 -12.76 -23.86
N ASN A 513 -23.92 -13.48 -24.30
CA ASN A 513 -22.73 -12.93 -24.97
C ASN A 513 -22.00 -11.82 -24.20
N ASN A 514 -21.96 -11.93 -22.86
CA ASN A 514 -21.33 -10.95 -21.98
C ASN A 514 -21.05 -11.58 -20.59
N ALA A 515 -20.52 -10.79 -19.67
CA ALA A 515 -20.61 -11.00 -18.23
C ALA A 515 -20.69 -9.61 -17.55
N ASN A 516 -20.83 -9.53 -16.23
CA ASN A 516 -20.59 -8.30 -15.46
C ASN A 516 -20.31 -8.55 -13.98
N PHE A 517 -19.70 -7.57 -13.31
CA PHE A 517 -19.54 -7.53 -11.86
C PHE A 517 -20.05 -6.21 -11.25
N PHE A 518 -21.08 -6.31 -10.39
CA PHE A 518 -21.51 -5.20 -9.54
C PHE A 518 -20.63 -5.11 -8.31
N THR A 519 -19.90 -4.00 -8.15
CA THR A 519 -19.12 -3.70 -6.95
C THR A 519 -19.81 -2.64 -6.09
N PRO A 520 -20.52 -3.00 -5.02
CA PRO A 520 -20.89 -2.05 -3.98
C PRO A 520 -19.72 -1.80 -3.01
N PRO A 521 -19.81 -0.77 -2.15
CA PRO A 521 -18.84 -0.54 -1.08
C PRO A 521 -18.72 -1.72 -0.10
N ASP A 522 -17.60 -1.76 0.63
CA ASP A 522 -17.27 -2.63 1.77
C ASP A 522 -18.48 -2.93 2.68
N GLY A 523 -18.69 -4.19 3.05
CA GLY A 523 -19.86 -4.64 3.82
C GLY A 523 -21.13 -4.92 3.01
N GLN A 524 -21.04 -4.92 1.68
CA GLN A 524 -22.09 -5.41 0.77
C GLN A 524 -21.50 -6.32 -0.29
N SER A 525 -22.13 -7.48 -0.53
CA SER A 525 -21.67 -8.47 -1.49
C SER A 525 -21.46 -7.91 -2.90
N GLY A 526 -20.25 -8.13 -3.44
CA GLY A 526 -20.04 -8.06 -4.87
C GLY A 526 -20.86 -9.14 -5.59
N ARG A 527 -21.37 -8.84 -6.79
CA ARG A 527 -22.23 -9.76 -7.55
C ARG A 527 -21.74 -9.90 -8.98
N MET A 528 -21.27 -11.09 -9.32
CA MET A 528 -20.80 -11.50 -10.63
C MET A 528 -21.91 -12.24 -11.37
N GLN A 529 -22.24 -11.82 -12.58
CA GLN A 529 -23.25 -12.45 -13.43
C GLN A 529 -22.58 -12.95 -14.70
N MET A 530 -22.56 -14.27 -14.87
CA MET A 530 -21.96 -14.97 -15.99
C MET A 530 -23.07 -15.44 -16.94
N TYR A 531 -22.90 -15.26 -18.24
CA TYR A 531 -23.93 -15.61 -19.22
C TYR A 531 -23.50 -16.73 -20.18
N LEU A 532 -24.52 -17.36 -20.77
CA LEU A 532 -24.34 -18.20 -21.96
C LEU A 532 -23.97 -17.35 -23.18
N TRP A 533 -23.22 -17.96 -24.10
CA TRP A 533 -22.74 -17.39 -25.36
C TRP A 533 -23.37 -18.16 -26.52
N PRO A 534 -24.47 -17.62 -27.09
CA PRO A 534 -25.16 -18.22 -28.23
C PRO A 534 -24.30 -18.48 -29.45
N ASN A 535 -24.40 -19.71 -29.98
CA ASN A 535 -23.67 -20.27 -31.11
C ASN A 535 -22.20 -20.68 -30.80
N PRO A 536 -21.68 -21.77 -31.42
CA PRO A 536 -22.39 -22.76 -32.26
C PRO A 536 -23.51 -23.47 -31.49
N ASP A 537 -24.33 -24.24 -32.18
CA ASP A 537 -25.26 -25.17 -31.53
C ASP A 537 -24.47 -26.45 -31.14
N PRO A 538 -24.32 -26.80 -29.84
CA PRO A 538 -24.91 -26.16 -28.67
C PRO A 538 -24.05 -25.03 -28.06
N ASP A 539 -24.73 -24.08 -27.41
CA ASP A 539 -24.15 -22.82 -26.89
C ASP A 539 -22.92 -23.01 -25.98
N ARG A 540 -22.06 -22.00 -25.98
CA ARG A 540 -20.89 -21.93 -25.09
C ARG A 540 -21.32 -21.39 -23.71
N ASP A 541 -20.71 -21.90 -22.65
CA ASP A 541 -20.95 -21.42 -21.28
C ASP A 541 -19.75 -20.58 -20.80
N GLY A 542 -20.01 -19.32 -20.46
CA GLY A 542 -19.00 -18.37 -19.98
C GLY A 542 -18.49 -18.68 -18.58
N ASP A 543 -19.27 -19.42 -17.76
CA ASP A 543 -18.86 -19.89 -16.42
C ASP A 543 -17.58 -20.75 -16.42
N LEU A 544 -17.25 -21.32 -17.58
CA LEU A 544 -16.11 -22.20 -17.78
C LEU A 544 -14.88 -21.46 -18.33
N ASP A 545 -15.01 -20.20 -18.71
CA ASP A 545 -13.97 -19.39 -19.34
C ASP A 545 -13.31 -18.51 -18.27
N ALA A 546 -12.24 -19.02 -17.65
CA ALA A 546 -11.57 -18.39 -16.52
C ALA A 546 -10.97 -17.03 -16.89
N GLU A 547 -10.69 -16.78 -18.18
CA GLU A 547 -10.32 -15.47 -18.71
C GLU A 547 -11.41 -14.42 -18.42
N ILE A 548 -12.69 -14.79 -18.58
CA ILE A 548 -13.86 -13.94 -18.32
C ILE A 548 -14.14 -13.88 -16.82
N VAL A 549 -14.13 -15.02 -16.11
CA VAL A 549 -14.39 -15.04 -14.66
C VAL A 549 -13.39 -14.16 -13.88
N ILE A 550 -12.10 -14.25 -14.19
CA ILE A 550 -11.07 -13.43 -13.52
C ILE A 550 -11.17 -11.95 -13.94
N HIS A 551 -11.59 -11.66 -15.17
CA HIS A 551 -11.88 -10.30 -15.62
C HIS A 551 -12.96 -9.65 -14.75
N GLU A 552 -14.09 -10.33 -14.55
CA GLU A 552 -15.20 -9.82 -13.73
C GLU A 552 -14.81 -9.67 -12.25
N LEU A 553 -14.16 -10.67 -11.64
CA LEU A 553 -13.70 -10.58 -10.26
C LEU A 553 -12.74 -9.40 -10.03
N THR A 554 -11.87 -9.11 -10.99
CA THR A 554 -10.89 -8.01 -10.92
C THR A 554 -11.55 -6.62 -11.02
N HIS A 555 -12.75 -6.50 -11.61
CA HIS A 555 -13.56 -5.27 -11.46
C HIS A 555 -13.90 -5.04 -9.99
N GLY A 556 -14.20 -6.10 -9.24
CA GLY A 556 -14.41 -6.07 -7.80
C GLY A 556 -13.23 -5.44 -7.04
N THR A 557 -12.01 -5.96 -7.25
CA THR A 557 -10.80 -5.39 -6.63
C THR A 557 -10.56 -3.94 -7.05
N SER A 558 -10.52 -3.67 -8.36
CA SER A 558 -10.15 -2.33 -8.86
C SER A 558 -11.13 -1.26 -8.37
N ASN A 559 -12.43 -1.57 -8.25
CA ASN A 559 -13.40 -0.66 -7.66
C ASN A 559 -13.29 -0.55 -6.12
N ARG A 560 -13.09 -1.64 -5.38
CA ARG A 560 -12.94 -1.60 -3.90
C ARG A 560 -11.71 -0.77 -3.46
N LEU A 561 -10.58 -0.95 -4.15
CA LEU A 561 -9.35 -0.20 -3.87
C LEU A 561 -9.51 1.29 -4.21
N HIS A 562 -10.07 1.63 -5.39
CA HIS A 562 -10.31 3.02 -5.77
C HIS A 562 -11.57 3.59 -5.12
N GLY A 563 -11.39 4.25 -3.98
CA GLY A 563 -12.46 5.04 -3.36
C GLY A 563 -13.68 4.23 -2.90
N ASN A 564 -13.50 2.95 -2.54
CA ASN A 564 -14.55 2.06 -2.06
C ASN A 564 -15.77 2.02 -2.99
N ALA A 565 -15.55 1.57 -4.22
CA ALA A 565 -16.48 1.53 -5.36
C ALA A 565 -16.89 2.88 -5.99
N SER A 566 -16.47 4.03 -5.44
CA SER A 566 -16.78 5.35 -6.03
C SER A 566 -15.69 5.92 -6.95
N GLY A 567 -14.52 5.28 -7.01
CA GLY A 567 -13.33 5.87 -7.63
C GLY A 567 -13.14 5.66 -9.13
N LEU A 568 -13.90 4.79 -9.80
CA LEU A 568 -13.78 4.58 -11.26
C LEU A 568 -15.01 5.14 -12.00
N GLY A 569 -15.14 6.46 -12.03
CA GLY A 569 -16.27 7.18 -12.64
C GLY A 569 -16.01 7.78 -14.03
N THR A 570 -14.78 8.21 -14.34
CA THR A 570 -14.43 8.76 -15.68
C THR A 570 -14.19 7.65 -16.70
N ASN A 571 -14.37 7.93 -18.01
CA ASN A 571 -14.08 6.93 -19.05
C ASN A 571 -12.62 6.45 -19.03
N MET A 572 -11.66 7.31 -18.70
CA MET A 572 -10.26 6.95 -18.58
C MET A 572 -10.02 6.01 -17.38
N ALA A 573 -10.56 6.34 -16.19
CA ALA A 573 -10.45 5.51 -15.00
C ALA A 573 -11.16 4.15 -15.17
N ARG A 574 -12.39 4.16 -15.72
CA ARG A 574 -13.15 2.94 -16.05
C ARG A 574 -12.43 2.10 -17.09
N GLY A 575 -11.79 2.73 -18.08
CA GLY A 575 -10.95 2.03 -19.05
C GLY A 575 -9.75 1.33 -18.40
N MET A 576 -9.13 1.90 -17.37
CA MET A 576 -8.15 1.16 -16.57
C MET A 576 -8.79 0.00 -15.82
N GLY A 577 -10.02 0.15 -15.32
CA GLY A 577 -10.89 -0.94 -14.83
C GLY A 577 -10.89 -2.16 -15.76
N GLU A 578 -11.33 -1.97 -17.01
CA GLU A 578 -11.30 -3.00 -18.08
C GLU A 578 -9.88 -3.57 -18.30
N GLY A 579 -8.88 -2.69 -18.27
CA GLY A 579 -7.50 -3.05 -18.59
C GLY A 579 -6.78 -3.85 -17.48
N TRP A 580 -7.06 -3.57 -16.21
CA TRP A 580 -6.64 -4.40 -15.09
C TRP A 580 -7.31 -5.77 -15.18
N SER A 581 -8.60 -5.81 -15.43
CA SER A 581 -9.35 -7.05 -15.54
C SER A 581 -8.78 -7.99 -16.62
N ASP A 582 -8.46 -7.49 -17.82
CA ASP A 582 -7.71 -8.27 -18.82
C ASP A 582 -6.29 -8.65 -18.36
N PHE A 583 -5.58 -7.72 -17.70
CA PHE A 583 -4.19 -7.94 -17.28
C PHE A 583 -4.07 -9.04 -16.22
N TYR A 584 -4.92 -9.03 -15.19
CA TYR A 584 -4.92 -10.04 -14.13
C TYR A 584 -5.32 -11.42 -14.66
N ALA A 585 -6.33 -11.49 -15.53
CA ALA A 585 -6.74 -12.73 -16.19
C ALA A 585 -5.55 -13.37 -16.93
N HIS A 586 -4.91 -12.66 -17.86
CA HIS A 586 -3.78 -13.21 -18.61
C HIS A 586 -2.55 -13.50 -17.72
N ALA A 587 -2.25 -12.63 -16.75
CA ALA A 587 -1.08 -12.81 -15.90
C ALA A 587 -1.21 -14.02 -14.96
N MET A 588 -2.38 -14.20 -14.35
CA MET A 588 -2.65 -15.31 -13.42
C MET A 588 -2.81 -16.67 -14.13
N LEU A 589 -3.33 -16.67 -15.36
CA LEU A 589 -3.51 -17.90 -16.16
C LEU A 589 -2.24 -18.34 -16.90
N SER A 590 -1.30 -17.42 -17.20
CA SER A 590 -0.05 -17.76 -17.88
C SER A 590 0.85 -18.75 -17.11
N GLU A 591 1.54 -19.61 -17.84
CA GLU A 591 2.42 -20.65 -17.32
C GLU A 591 3.92 -20.31 -17.42
N PRO A 592 4.79 -20.87 -16.55
CA PRO A 592 6.24 -20.67 -16.63
C PRO A 592 6.92 -21.08 -17.95
N THR A 593 6.25 -21.92 -18.75
CA THR A 593 6.70 -22.33 -20.09
C THR A 593 6.32 -21.34 -21.19
N ASP A 594 5.47 -20.36 -20.90
CA ASP A 594 4.97 -19.45 -21.93
C ASP A 594 6.06 -18.47 -22.39
N PRO A 595 6.23 -18.28 -23.70
CA PRO A 595 7.10 -17.23 -24.23
C PRO A 595 6.55 -15.84 -23.89
N ILE A 596 7.47 -14.93 -23.54
CA ILE A 596 7.18 -13.50 -23.41
C ILE A 596 6.62 -12.93 -24.73
N GLU A 597 7.15 -13.40 -25.85
CA GLU A 597 6.63 -13.15 -27.19
C GLU A 597 5.62 -14.24 -27.57
N GLY A 598 4.35 -14.02 -27.22
CA GLY A 598 3.24 -14.91 -27.52
C GLY A 598 1.93 -14.15 -27.68
N ILE A 599 0.91 -14.85 -28.18
CA ILE A 599 -0.47 -14.36 -28.29
C ILE A 599 -1.26 -14.80 -27.07
N TYR A 600 -1.91 -13.86 -26.38
CA TYR A 600 -2.79 -14.12 -25.25
C TYR A 600 -4.12 -13.40 -25.52
N THR A 601 -5.24 -13.98 -25.12
CA THR A 601 -6.56 -13.59 -25.63
C THR A 601 -7.61 -13.68 -24.53
N THR A 602 -8.71 -12.91 -24.64
CA THR A 602 -9.82 -12.91 -23.67
C THR A 602 -11.08 -13.49 -24.31
N GLY A 603 -11.70 -14.48 -23.68
CA GLY A 603 -12.86 -15.19 -24.20
C GLY A 603 -12.52 -16.09 -25.39
N GLY A 604 -11.32 -16.69 -25.43
CA GLY A 604 -10.85 -17.49 -26.56
C GLY A 604 -11.77 -18.69 -26.87
N TYR A 605 -12.36 -19.29 -25.84
CA TYR A 605 -13.34 -20.37 -25.96
C TYR A 605 -14.76 -19.86 -26.22
N SER A 606 -15.22 -18.90 -25.43
CA SER A 606 -16.61 -18.42 -25.44
C SER A 606 -17.01 -17.72 -26.74
N THR A 607 -16.05 -17.14 -27.47
CA THR A 607 -16.35 -16.35 -28.67
C THR A 607 -16.39 -17.13 -29.99
N TYR A 608 -16.10 -18.44 -29.99
CA TYR A 608 -16.12 -19.24 -31.22
C TYR A 608 -17.50 -19.17 -31.91
N LEU A 609 -17.56 -18.67 -33.15
CA LEU A 609 -18.79 -18.41 -33.91
C LEU A 609 -19.81 -17.45 -33.27
N GLY A 610 -19.41 -16.66 -32.25
CA GLY A 610 -20.24 -15.59 -31.66
C GLY A 610 -20.62 -14.47 -32.65
N THR A 611 -19.99 -14.44 -33.83
CA THR A 611 -20.58 -13.87 -35.05
C THR A 611 -20.40 -14.84 -36.22
N ALA A 612 -21.29 -14.78 -37.21
CA ALA A 612 -21.32 -15.72 -38.33
C ALA A 612 -19.98 -15.76 -39.10
N GLY A 613 -19.32 -16.93 -39.08
CA GLY A 613 -18.02 -17.16 -39.73
C GLY A 613 -16.80 -16.73 -38.91
N TYR A 614 -16.97 -16.26 -37.66
CA TYR A 614 -15.85 -15.90 -36.80
C TYR A 614 -15.20 -17.13 -36.15
N VAL A 615 -14.05 -17.52 -36.69
CA VAL A 615 -13.22 -18.65 -36.24
C VAL A 615 -11.84 -18.22 -35.73
N ASN A 616 -11.58 -16.91 -35.61
CA ASN A 616 -10.29 -16.37 -35.15
C ASN A 616 -10.31 -16.02 -33.65
N ASN A 617 -11.16 -16.72 -32.89
CA ASN A 617 -11.42 -16.58 -31.47
C ASN A 617 -10.16 -16.75 -30.61
N TYR A 618 -9.30 -17.75 -30.85
CA TYR A 618 -8.02 -17.89 -30.14
C TYR A 618 -6.94 -16.86 -30.55
N TYR A 619 -7.21 -15.99 -31.53
CA TYR A 619 -6.33 -14.87 -31.87
C TYR A 619 -6.87 -13.55 -31.30
N TYR A 620 -8.12 -13.16 -31.58
CA TYR A 620 -8.67 -11.88 -31.12
C TYR A 620 -9.56 -11.95 -29.87
N GLY A 621 -10.26 -13.07 -29.64
CA GLY A 621 -11.24 -13.20 -28.56
C GLY A 621 -12.35 -12.16 -28.68
N ILE A 622 -12.63 -11.44 -27.59
CA ILE A 622 -13.53 -10.26 -27.57
C ILE A 622 -12.85 -8.92 -27.88
N ARG A 623 -11.52 -8.86 -28.04
CA ARG A 623 -10.76 -7.60 -28.15
C ARG A 623 -10.40 -7.29 -29.61
N ARG A 624 -9.95 -6.05 -29.89
CA ARG A 624 -9.58 -5.60 -31.25
C ARG A 624 -8.21 -6.13 -31.65
N PHE A 625 -7.32 -6.36 -30.70
CA PHE A 625 -6.03 -7.01 -30.91
C PHE A 625 -5.78 -8.06 -29.83
N PRO A 626 -5.00 -9.13 -30.12
CA PRO A 626 -4.47 -10.00 -29.08
C PRO A 626 -3.69 -9.19 -28.04
N LYS A 627 -3.54 -9.74 -26.84
CA LYS A 627 -2.47 -9.30 -25.93
C LYS A 627 -1.14 -9.90 -26.41
N ALA A 628 -0.18 -9.03 -26.69
CA ALA A 628 1.18 -9.36 -27.10
C ALA A 628 2.09 -8.17 -26.83
N VAL A 629 3.38 -8.41 -26.53
CA VAL A 629 4.40 -7.35 -26.41
C VAL A 629 4.66 -6.67 -27.76
N ILE A 630 5.03 -5.39 -27.75
CA ILE A 630 5.16 -4.57 -28.97
C ILE A 630 6.39 -4.96 -29.84
N SER A 631 7.34 -5.70 -29.26
CA SER A 631 8.45 -6.30 -30.01
C SER A 631 7.99 -7.46 -30.89
N PHE A 632 6.92 -8.17 -30.51
CA PHE A 632 6.44 -9.35 -31.22
C PHE A 632 5.71 -8.94 -32.50
N ARG A 633 6.25 -9.35 -33.65
CA ARG A 633 5.90 -8.84 -34.98
C ARG A 633 5.45 -9.95 -35.93
N GLY A 634 4.40 -9.65 -36.69
CA GLY A 634 3.89 -10.54 -37.73
C GLY A 634 4.72 -10.49 -39.02
N PRO A 635 4.30 -11.25 -40.06
CA PRO A 635 5.06 -11.42 -41.31
C PRO A 635 5.38 -10.12 -42.09
N ASN A 636 4.68 -9.02 -41.81
CA ASN A 636 4.91 -7.71 -42.42
C ASN A 636 5.85 -6.80 -41.60
N GLY A 637 6.48 -7.32 -40.54
CA GLY A 637 7.38 -6.59 -39.64
C GLY A 637 6.69 -5.64 -38.65
N LYS A 638 5.36 -5.63 -38.58
CA LYS A 638 4.57 -4.78 -37.67
C LYS A 638 4.08 -5.56 -36.44
N PRO A 639 3.79 -4.90 -35.29
CA PRO A 639 3.36 -5.59 -34.08
C PRO A 639 2.03 -6.34 -34.23
N HIS A 640 1.89 -7.47 -33.53
CA HIS A 640 0.59 -8.16 -33.39
C HIS A 640 -0.44 -7.31 -32.63
N ASN A 641 0.04 -6.53 -31.64
CA ASN A 641 -0.72 -5.52 -30.94
C ASN A 641 0.00 -4.16 -31.04
N PRO A 642 -0.47 -3.24 -31.89
CA PRO A 642 0.20 -1.97 -32.16
C PRO A 642 -0.25 -0.82 -31.24
N LEU A 643 -1.09 -1.10 -30.23
CA LEU A 643 -1.69 -0.05 -29.40
C LEU A 643 -0.64 0.66 -28.53
N SER A 644 -0.81 1.98 -28.40
CA SER A 644 0.00 2.89 -27.56
C SER A 644 -0.90 4.00 -27.02
N PHE A 645 -0.38 4.80 -26.10
CA PHE A 645 -1.12 5.86 -25.40
C PHE A 645 -1.89 6.80 -26.33
N ARG A 646 -1.29 7.22 -27.47
CA ARG A 646 -1.97 8.11 -28.44
C ARG A 646 -3.26 7.55 -29.01
N HIS A 647 -3.48 6.24 -28.95
CA HIS A 647 -4.66 5.58 -29.52
C HIS A 647 -5.95 5.79 -28.70
N LEU A 648 -5.86 6.47 -27.55
CA LEU A 648 -7.01 7.08 -26.88
C LEU A 648 -7.61 8.25 -27.70
N ASN A 649 -6.79 8.94 -28.51
CA ASN A 649 -7.20 10.13 -29.24
C ASN A 649 -8.19 9.82 -30.36
N VAL A 650 -9.06 10.79 -30.65
CA VAL A 650 -9.97 10.75 -31.79
C VAL A 650 -9.20 10.51 -33.10
N GLY A 651 -9.66 9.55 -33.89
CA GLY A 651 -9.06 9.20 -35.19
C GLY A 651 -8.19 7.94 -35.19
N CYS A 652 -7.98 7.29 -34.05
CA CYS A 652 -7.14 6.08 -33.91
C CYS A 652 -7.33 5.02 -35.03
N ASN A 653 -8.57 4.77 -35.49
CA ASN A 653 -8.88 3.78 -36.54
C ASN A 653 -8.20 4.04 -37.90
N VAL A 654 -7.75 5.27 -38.17
CA VAL A 654 -6.97 5.58 -39.39
C VAL A 654 -5.62 4.84 -39.39
N GLU A 655 -5.05 4.62 -38.21
CA GLU A 655 -3.76 3.94 -38.04
C GLU A 655 -3.93 2.45 -37.75
N ILE A 656 -4.82 2.09 -36.81
CA ILE A 656 -5.01 0.68 -36.40
C ILE A 656 -5.83 -0.15 -37.40
N GLY A 657 -6.57 0.49 -38.30
CA GLY A 657 -7.38 -0.14 -39.34
C GLY A 657 -8.79 -0.55 -38.88
N THR A 658 -9.41 -1.42 -39.67
CA THR A 658 -10.79 -1.93 -39.47
C THR A 658 -10.81 -3.47 -39.56
N PRO A 659 -11.93 -4.15 -39.29
CA PRO A 659 -11.99 -5.61 -39.40
C PRO A 659 -11.75 -6.15 -40.82
N THR A 660 -11.90 -5.32 -41.87
CA THR A 660 -11.70 -5.71 -43.27
C THR A 660 -10.49 -5.03 -43.93
N GLN A 661 -9.83 -4.09 -43.24
CA GLN A 661 -8.70 -3.33 -43.76
C GLN A 661 -7.57 -3.28 -42.73
N ILE A 662 -6.41 -3.81 -43.11
CA ILE A 662 -5.21 -3.80 -42.28
C ILE A 662 -4.76 -2.36 -41.97
N GLY A 663 -4.40 -2.12 -40.70
CA GLY A 663 -3.87 -0.82 -40.26
C GLY A 663 -2.51 -0.48 -40.86
N THR A 664 -2.18 0.81 -40.87
CA THR A 664 -0.84 1.27 -41.27
C THR A 664 0.24 0.81 -40.29
N ILE A 665 -0.11 0.51 -39.04
CA ILE A 665 0.81 0.06 -37.98
C ILE A 665 0.59 -1.39 -37.50
N SER A 666 -0.39 -2.13 -38.03
CA SER A 666 -0.82 -3.44 -37.51
C SER A 666 -0.28 -4.64 -38.32
N ALA A 667 0.01 -5.77 -37.66
CA ALA A 667 0.36 -7.03 -38.34
C ALA A 667 -0.77 -7.59 -39.20
N PHE A 668 -2.00 -7.48 -38.72
CA PHE A 668 -3.24 -7.99 -39.32
C PHE A 668 -4.37 -6.94 -39.17
N PRO A 669 -5.51 -7.09 -39.86
CA PRO A 669 -6.74 -6.33 -39.54
C PRO A 669 -7.11 -6.48 -38.05
N ARG A 670 -7.85 -5.52 -37.47
CA ARG A 670 -8.35 -5.67 -36.09
C ARG A 670 -9.46 -6.73 -36.01
N GLY A 671 -9.70 -7.28 -34.83
CA GLY A 671 -10.83 -8.15 -34.54
C GLY A 671 -12.19 -7.50 -34.83
N PRO A 672 -13.24 -8.31 -35.08
CA PRO A 672 -14.58 -7.81 -35.41
C PRO A 672 -15.30 -7.21 -34.18
N PHE A 673 -14.94 -7.65 -32.98
CA PHE A 673 -15.47 -7.13 -31.72
C PHE A 673 -14.79 -5.83 -31.28
N GLY A 674 -15.38 -5.17 -30.27
CA GLY A 674 -14.87 -3.94 -29.67
C GLY A 674 -15.25 -2.64 -30.42
N SER A 675 -15.28 -1.54 -29.68
CA SER A 675 -15.76 -0.24 -30.16
C SER A 675 -14.94 0.35 -31.32
N THR A 676 -15.54 1.23 -32.10
CA THR A 676 -14.83 2.15 -33.01
C THR A 676 -14.51 3.49 -32.34
N GLN A 677 -15.10 3.81 -31.19
CA GLN A 677 -14.72 4.95 -30.37
C GLN A 677 -13.42 4.65 -29.61
N CYS A 678 -12.43 5.53 -29.75
CA CYS A 678 -11.06 5.33 -29.28
C CYS A 678 -10.92 5.37 -27.75
N ASP A 679 -11.70 6.22 -27.07
CA ASP A 679 -11.70 6.41 -25.61
C ASP A 679 -12.89 5.73 -24.89
N GLN A 680 -13.58 4.81 -25.57
CA GLN A 680 -14.57 3.94 -24.93
C GLN A 680 -13.85 2.96 -23.98
N VAL A 681 -14.46 2.64 -22.84
CA VAL A 681 -13.76 1.96 -21.73
C VAL A 681 -13.01 0.69 -22.14
N HIS A 682 -13.62 -0.24 -22.89
CA HIS A 682 -12.93 -1.45 -23.35
C HIS A 682 -11.77 -1.12 -24.30
N ALA A 683 -11.98 -0.17 -25.21
CA ALA A 683 -10.98 0.29 -26.17
C ALA A 683 -9.77 0.99 -25.49
N ALA A 684 -10.01 1.69 -24.38
CA ALA A 684 -8.99 2.26 -23.52
C ALA A 684 -8.28 1.17 -22.67
N GLY A 685 -9.04 0.20 -22.15
CA GLY A 685 -8.52 -0.91 -21.37
C GLY A 685 -7.52 -1.79 -22.12
N GLU A 686 -7.75 -2.02 -23.42
CA GLU A 686 -6.76 -2.69 -24.27
C GLU A 686 -5.39 -1.97 -24.26
N ILE A 687 -5.37 -0.62 -24.23
CA ILE A 687 -4.14 0.18 -24.18
C ILE A 687 -3.48 0.05 -22.80
N TRP A 688 -4.24 0.23 -21.72
CA TRP A 688 -3.75 0.11 -20.34
C TRP A 688 -3.15 -1.28 -20.07
N SER A 689 -3.95 -2.31 -20.34
CA SER A 689 -3.57 -3.73 -20.20
C SER A 689 -2.33 -4.09 -21.02
N SER A 690 -2.17 -3.50 -22.22
CA SER A 690 -0.98 -3.76 -23.05
C SER A 690 0.29 -3.08 -22.52
N ALA A 691 0.18 -2.00 -21.75
CA ALA A 691 1.33 -1.39 -21.06
C ALA A 691 1.74 -2.17 -19.81
N LEU A 692 0.78 -2.61 -19.00
CA LEU A 692 1.05 -3.52 -17.89
C LEU A 692 1.69 -4.84 -18.37
N TRP A 693 1.36 -5.28 -19.60
CA TRP A 693 1.99 -6.45 -20.22
C TRP A 693 3.45 -6.23 -20.62
N GLU A 694 3.83 -5.04 -21.09
CA GLU A 694 5.26 -4.71 -21.26
C GLU A 694 5.99 -4.69 -19.92
N VAL A 695 5.38 -4.14 -18.87
CA VAL A 695 5.96 -4.16 -17.52
C VAL A 695 6.15 -5.60 -17.05
N ARG A 696 5.13 -6.46 -17.14
CA ARG A 696 5.25 -7.90 -16.85
C ARG A 696 6.38 -8.55 -17.65
N ALA A 697 6.49 -8.25 -18.93
CA ALA A 697 7.56 -8.77 -19.77
C ALA A 697 8.96 -8.37 -19.27
N LYS A 698 9.15 -7.15 -18.77
CA LYS A 698 10.41 -6.70 -18.17
C LYS A 698 10.76 -7.46 -16.89
N TYR A 699 9.81 -7.57 -15.96
CA TYR A 699 9.98 -8.34 -14.74
C TYR A 699 10.32 -9.80 -15.02
N ILE A 700 9.65 -10.44 -15.99
CA ILE A 700 9.94 -11.83 -16.37
C ILE A 700 11.31 -11.98 -17.05
N GLN A 701 11.73 -11.00 -17.87
CA GLN A 701 13.08 -10.98 -18.49
C GLN A 701 14.20 -10.95 -17.43
N ARG A 702 13.98 -10.28 -16.29
CA ARG A 702 14.97 -10.15 -15.21
C ARG A 702 14.86 -11.24 -14.13
N LEU A 703 13.65 -11.58 -13.70
CA LEU A 703 13.39 -12.42 -12.51
C LEU A 703 12.90 -13.83 -12.84
N GLY A 704 12.61 -14.13 -14.11
CA GLY A 704 11.89 -15.35 -14.52
C GLY A 704 10.38 -15.26 -14.30
N HIS A 705 9.62 -16.21 -14.85
CA HIS A 705 8.15 -16.10 -14.93
C HIS A 705 7.47 -16.00 -13.56
N THR A 706 7.75 -16.94 -12.64
CA THR A 706 7.00 -17.05 -11.38
C THR A 706 7.20 -15.83 -10.47
N GLU A 707 8.45 -15.45 -10.20
CA GLU A 707 8.77 -14.27 -9.39
C GLU A 707 8.38 -12.98 -10.13
N GLY A 708 8.68 -12.87 -11.42
CA GLY A 708 8.37 -11.69 -12.21
C GLY A 708 6.86 -11.41 -12.30
N THR A 709 6.04 -12.45 -12.49
CA THR A 709 4.56 -12.35 -12.52
C THR A 709 4.01 -11.99 -11.14
N ARG A 710 4.49 -12.62 -10.06
CA ARG A 710 4.07 -12.28 -8.69
C ARG A 710 4.45 -10.85 -8.31
N ARG A 711 5.67 -10.41 -8.64
CA ARG A 711 6.19 -9.08 -8.32
C ARG A 711 5.46 -7.97 -9.08
N VAL A 712 5.20 -8.13 -10.39
CA VAL A 712 4.41 -7.13 -11.13
C VAL A 712 2.97 -7.04 -10.64
N LEU A 713 2.32 -8.18 -10.35
CA LEU A 713 0.96 -8.17 -9.78
C LEU A 713 0.92 -7.49 -8.40
N GLN A 714 1.96 -7.66 -7.58
CA GLN A 714 2.08 -6.97 -6.29
C GLN A 714 2.14 -5.45 -6.48
N HIS A 715 3.09 -4.95 -7.28
CA HIS A 715 3.24 -3.50 -7.48
C HIS A 715 2.04 -2.88 -8.21
N VAL A 716 1.34 -3.61 -9.08
CA VAL A 716 0.07 -3.15 -9.66
C VAL A 716 -1.05 -3.11 -8.62
N THR A 717 -1.15 -4.12 -7.74
CA THR A 717 -2.14 -4.14 -6.63
C THR A 717 -1.91 -2.99 -5.66
N ASP A 718 -0.65 -2.69 -5.35
CA ASP A 718 -0.28 -1.58 -4.46
C ASP A 718 -0.40 -0.21 -5.14
N GLY A 719 -0.15 -0.12 -6.45
CA GLY A 719 -0.43 1.09 -7.24
C GLY A 719 -1.89 1.52 -7.12
N MET A 720 -2.83 0.58 -7.27
CA MET A 720 -4.27 0.83 -7.11
C MET A 720 -4.66 1.30 -5.70
N LYS A 721 -3.84 1.03 -4.66
CA LYS A 721 -4.05 1.54 -3.28
C LYS A 721 -3.50 2.95 -3.09
N LEU A 722 -2.49 3.34 -3.86
CA LEU A 722 -1.81 4.64 -3.80
C LEU A 722 -2.44 5.68 -4.74
N ALA A 723 -3.15 5.24 -5.78
CA ALA A 723 -3.76 6.10 -6.77
C ALA A 723 -4.94 6.95 -6.23
N PRO A 724 -5.14 8.17 -6.74
CA PRO A 724 -6.30 8.98 -6.39
C PRO A 724 -7.58 8.39 -6.99
N PRO A 725 -8.77 8.66 -6.41
CA PRO A 725 -10.04 8.40 -7.09
C PRO A 725 -10.09 9.12 -8.45
N ASN A 726 -10.60 8.42 -9.46
CA ASN A 726 -10.63 8.78 -10.88
C ASN A 726 -9.24 9.08 -11.47
N PRO A 727 -8.27 8.15 -11.36
CA PRO A 727 -6.94 8.40 -11.87
C PRO A 727 -6.94 8.48 -13.40
N THR A 728 -6.02 9.29 -13.93
CA THR A 728 -5.60 9.20 -15.33
C THR A 728 -4.53 8.13 -15.50
N PHE A 729 -4.31 7.65 -16.73
CA PHE A 729 -3.28 6.63 -17.02
C PHE A 729 -1.89 7.00 -16.48
N LEU A 730 -1.53 8.29 -16.51
CA LEU A 730 -0.21 8.74 -16.04
C LEU A 730 -0.15 8.84 -14.50
N GLN A 731 -1.23 9.22 -13.84
CA GLN A 731 -1.31 9.19 -12.37
C GLN A 731 -1.25 7.76 -11.84
N GLU A 732 -1.86 6.82 -12.54
CA GLU A 732 -1.82 5.41 -12.18
C GLU A 732 -0.44 4.78 -12.44
N ARG A 733 0.17 5.09 -13.59
CA ARG A 733 1.58 4.78 -13.86
C ARG A 733 2.47 5.25 -12.71
N ASP A 734 2.32 6.50 -12.29
CA ASP A 734 3.11 7.09 -11.22
C ASP A 734 2.84 6.43 -9.86
N ALA A 735 1.61 5.98 -9.59
CA ALA A 735 1.26 5.19 -8.41
C ALA A 735 1.93 3.80 -8.41
N ILE A 736 1.98 3.12 -9.56
CA ILE A 736 2.67 1.83 -9.73
C ILE A 736 4.20 2.00 -9.61
N ILE A 737 4.76 3.09 -10.13
CA ILE A 737 6.17 3.46 -9.92
C ILE A 737 6.45 3.69 -8.43
N ALA A 738 5.57 4.41 -7.73
CA ALA A 738 5.70 4.63 -6.29
C ALA A 738 5.60 3.31 -5.49
N ALA A 739 4.73 2.39 -5.90
CA ALA A 739 4.64 1.05 -5.31
C ALA A 739 5.92 0.23 -5.52
N ALA A 740 6.50 0.24 -6.73
CA ALA A 740 7.79 -0.40 -7.02
C ALA A 740 8.94 0.26 -6.23
N GLN A 741 8.95 1.58 -6.09
CA GLN A 741 9.96 2.32 -5.34
C GLN A 741 9.88 2.07 -3.82
N ALA A 742 8.67 1.91 -3.28
CA ALA A 742 8.44 1.73 -1.84
C ALA A 742 8.54 0.26 -1.38
N GLY A 743 8.15 -0.68 -2.24
CA GLY A 743 8.07 -2.12 -1.92
C GLY A 743 9.04 -3.02 -2.68
N GLY A 744 9.87 -2.48 -3.58
CA GLY A 744 10.78 -3.22 -4.45
C GLY A 744 12.19 -2.62 -4.52
N GLU A 745 12.93 -3.02 -5.55
CA GLU A 745 14.30 -2.56 -5.83
C GLU A 745 14.32 -1.45 -6.91
N GLN A 746 15.45 -0.75 -7.07
CA GLN A 746 15.58 0.22 -8.18
C GLN A 746 15.37 -0.43 -9.56
N ALA A 747 15.75 -1.70 -9.72
CA ALA A 747 15.48 -2.46 -10.95
C ALA A 747 13.98 -2.72 -11.20
N ASP A 748 13.16 -2.78 -10.14
CA ASP A 748 11.70 -2.87 -10.24
C ASP A 748 11.12 -1.56 -10.78
N VAL A 749 11.64 -0.41 -10.34
CA VAL A 749 11.29 0.93 -10.87
C VAL A 749 11.72 1.10 -12.33
N ASP A 750 12.93 0.65 -12.68
CA ASP A 750 13.48 0.74 -14.04
C ASP A 750 12.64 -0.09 -15.04
N ASP A 751 12.22 -1.30 -14.64
CA ASP A 751 11.36 -2.17 -15.44
C ASP A 751 9.94 -1.59 -15.64
N VAL A 752 9.36 -0.97 -14.61
CA VAL A 752 8.07 -0.26 -14.73
C VAL A 752 8.19 0.89 -15.74
N TRP A 753 9.21 1.74 -15.60
CA TRP A 753 9.44 2.84 -16.54
C TRP A 753 9.65 2.36 -17.97
N ALA A 754 10.48 1.33 -18.16
CA ALA A 754 10.74 0.76 -19.48
C ALA A 754 9.47 0.18 -20.12
N GLY A 755 8.63 -0.53 -19.35
CA GLY A 755 7.37 -1.10 -19.85
C GLY A 755 6.36 -0.03 -20.28
N PHE A 756 6.13 0.98 -19.44
CA PHE A 756 5.22 2.07 -19.79
C PHE A 756 5.73 2.94 -20.95
N ALA A 757 7.04 3.22 -21.00
CA ALA A 757 7.64 3.98 -22.10
C ALA A 757 7.45 3.29 -23.46
N LEU A 758 7.57 1.95 -23.53
CA LEU A 758 7.33 1.17 -24.77
C LEU A 758 5.93 1.36 -25.37
N ARG A 759 4.93 1.71 -24.55
CA ARG A 759 3.55 1.98 -24.98
C ARG A 759 3.20 3.47 -25.01
N GLY A 760 4.19 4.36 -25.02
CA GLY A 760 3.97 5.80 -25.16
C GLY A 760 3.58 6.52 -23.85
N MET A 761 3.73 5.87 -22.69
CA MET A 761 3.51 6.46 -21.36
C MET A 761 4.83 6.78 -20.64
N GLY A 762 5.85 7.20 -21.40
CA GLY A 762 7.14 7.65 -20.90
C GLY A 762 7.07 8.94 -20.08
N PHE A 763 8.19 9.32 -19.47
CA PHE A 763 8.32 10.38 -18.48
C PHE A 763 7.69 11.71 -18.93
N SER A 764 7.91 12.13 -20.18
CA SER A 764 7.38 13.39 -20.71
C SER A 764 5.97 13.31 -21.34
N ALA A 765 5.28 12.16 -21.24
CA ALA A 765 3.92 11.97 -21.74
C ALA A 765 2.91 12.87 -21.00
N GLN A 766 1.80 13.23 -21.66
CA GLN A 766 0.84 14.20 -21.11
C GLN A 766 -0.62 13.79 -21.35
N VAL A 767 -1.49 14.11 -20.39
CA VAL A 767 -2.95 14.12 -20.56
C VAL A 767 -3.40 15.57 -20.70
N ILE A 768 -3.86 15.94 -21.90
CA ILE A 768 -4.41 17.29 -22.18
C ILE A 768 -5.90 17.34 -21.81
N ALA A 769 -6.65 16.27 -22.08
CA ALA A 769 -8.06 16.14 -21.72
C ALA A 769 -8.44 14.70 -21.38
N ILE A 770 -9.39 14.53 -20.46
CA ILE A 770 -9.85 13.23 -19.95
C ILE A 770 -11.12 12.75 -20.69
N SER A 771 -11.95 13.67 -21.21
CA SER A 771 -13.18 13.35 -21.93
C SER A 771 -13.59 14.50 -22.90
N PRO A 772 -13.63 14.26 -24.23
CA PRO A 772 -13.01 13.11 -24.90
C PRO A 772 -11.50 13.07 -24.60
N ALA A 773 -10.90 11.88 -24.62
CA ALA A 773 -9.49 11.75 -24.32
C ALA A 773 -8.61 12.49 -25.35
N ASN A 774 -7.65 13.27 -24.86
CA ASN A 774 -6.59 13.89 -25.66
C ASN A 774 -5.27 13.78 -24.90
N VAL A 775 -4.32 13.03 -25.46
CA VAL A 775 -3.04 12.70 -24.83
C VAL A 775 -1.88 12.86 -25.81
N VAL A 776 -0.70 13.14 -25.26
CA VAL A 776 0.57 13.16 -26.00
C VAL A 776 1.41 11.99 -25.51
N GLU A 777 1.80 11.11 -26.42
CA GLU A 777 2.69 9.99 -26.10
C GLU A 777 4.15 10.45 -25.99
N ALA A 778 4.88 9.80 -25.10
CA ALA A 778 6.33 9.91 -25.00
C ALA A 778 6.95 8.53 -24.74
N PHE A 779 8.18 8.35 -25.18
CA PHE A 779 8.91 7.08 -25.09
C PHE A 779 10.20 7.20 -24.28
N ASP A 780 10.41 8.34 -23.60
CA ASP A 780 11.52 8.53 -22.69
C ASP A 780 11.25 7.86 -21.34
N VAL A 781 12.27 7.23 -20.77
CA VAL A 781 12.31 6.94 -19.32
C VAL A 781 12.94 8.15 -18.62
N PRO A 782 12.90 8.25 -17.26
CA PRO A 782 13.76 9.14 -16.52
C PRO A 782 15.20 8.89 -16.94
N ASN A 783 15.68 9.81 -17.76
CA ASN A 783 16.97 9.78 -18.41
C ASN A 783 18.08 9.83 -17.35
N VAL A 784 19.32 9.44 -17.70
CA VAL A 784 20.47 9.64 -16.80
C VAL A 784 20.50 11.13 -16.43
N GLN A 785 20.28 11.45 -15.16
CA GLN A 785 19.99 12.81 -14.72
C GLN A 785 21.19 13.74 -14.97
N ASN A 786 20.96 15.04 -14.92
CA ASN A 786 22.08 15.98 -14.84
C ASN A 786 22.85 15.68 -13.54
N GLY A 787 24.17 15.51 -13.62
CA GLY A 787 24.97 15.08 -12.48
C GLY A 787 26.40 14.72 -12.85
N THR A 788 27.20 14.39 -11.85
CA THR A 788 28.56 13.88 -12.03
C THR A 788 28.55 12.35 -11.93
N TYR A 789 29.21 11.66 -12.85
CA TYR A 789 29.20 10.21 -12.95
C TYR A 789 30.61 9.63 -13.09
N VAL A 790 30.86 8.46 -12.51
CA VAL A 790 31.93 7.56 -12.97
C VAL A 790 31.30 6.59 -13.95
N ILE A 791 31.76 6.62 -15.20
CA ILE A 791 31.21 5.81 -16.28
C ILE A 791 32.06 4.54 -16.39
N VAL A 792 31.45 3.36 -16.23
CA VAL A 792 32.16 2.06 -16.09
C VAL A 792 31.76 1.11 -17.21
N ALA A 793 32.71 0.55 -17.95
CA ALA A 793 32.43 -0.40 -19.03
C ALA A 793 32.01 -1.78 -18.48
N ARG A 794 30.90 -2.34 -19.00
CA ARG A 794 30.28 -3.58 -18.49
C ARG A 794 31.19 -4.81 -18.56
N HIS A 795 31.98 -4.95 -19.63
CA HIS A 795 32.79 -6.15 -19.88
C HIS A 795 34.10 -6.20 -19.07
N SER A 796 34.69 -5.04 -18.75
CA SER A 796 35.98 -4.92 -18.07
C SER A 796 35.86 -4.45 -16.62
N GLN A 797 34.71 -3.90 -16.23
CA GLN A 797 34.46 -3.23 -14.95
C GLN A 797 35.41 -2.05 -14.67
N LYS A 798 36.06 -1.51 -15.70
CA LYS A 798 36.98 -0.36 -15.64
C LYS A 798 36.26 0.94 -15.94
N ALA A 799 36.72 2.02 -15.31
CA ALA A 799 36.18 3.36 -15.50
C ALA A 799 36.74 4.01 -16.78
N LEU A 800 35.96 4.89 -17.40
CA LEU A 800 36.47 5.86 -18.35
C LEU A 800 37.43 6.82 -17.65
N ASP A 801 38.55 7.15 -18.28
CA ASP A 801 39.66 7.89 -17.66
C ASP A 801 40.36 8.78 -18.69
N ILE A 802 40.63 10.04 -18.34
CA ILE A 802 41.59 10.88 -19.07
C ILE A 802 42.99 10.65 -18.48
N PRO A 803 43.94 10.12 -19.28
CA PRO A 803 45.19 9.61 -18.76
C PRO A 803 46.02 10.70 -18.09
N ALA A 804 46.57 10.34 -16.92
CA ALA A 804 47.47 11.18 -16.12
C ALA A 804 46.92 12.59 -15.80
N PHE A 805 45.59 12.74 -15.66
CA PHE A 805 44.93 14.03 -15.39
C PHE A 805 45.25 15.12 -16.46
N SER A 806 45.57 14.71 -17.69
CA SER A 806 45.85 15.66 -18.77
C SER A 806 44.72 16.68 -18.93
N THR A 807 45.08 17.96 -19.13
CA THR A 807 44.15 19.03 -19.53
C THR A 807 44.34 19.46 -20.99
N THR A 808 45.14 18.69 -21.76
CA THR A 808 45.46 19.02 -23.15
C THR A 808 44.37 18.52 -24.09
N GLU A 809 43.92 19.38 -25.00
CA GLU A 809 43.00 19.04 -26.09
C GLU A 809 43.54 17.87 -26.93
N GLY A 810 42.64 16.99 -27.38
CA GLY A 810 43.00 15.83 -28.17
C GLY A 810 43.62 14.68 -27.37
N THR A 811 43.72 14.79 -26.04
CA THR A 811 44.05 13.62 -25.21
C THR A 811 42.93 12.60 -25.33
N GLY A 812 43.25 11.43 -25.89
CA GLY A 812 42.32 10.32 -26.05
C GLY A 812 41.82 9.78 -24.71
N LEU A 813 40.53 9.45 -24.67
CA LEU A 813 39.88 8.78 -23.57
C LEU A 813 40.30 7.30 -23.54
N ILE A 814 40.59 6.77 -22.36
CA ILE A 814 40.93 5.36 -22.15
C ILE A 814 40.00 4.73 -21.11
N GLN A 815 40.02 3.40 -20.99
CA GLN A 815 39.58 2.75 -19.75
C GLN A 815 40.77 2.58 -18.79
N TYR A 816 40.52 2.71 -17.50
CA TYR A 816 41.51 2.43 -16.45
C TYR A 816 40.86 1.86 -15.20
N GLU A 817 41.67 1.24 -14.35
CA GLU A 817 41.26 0.72 -13.04
C GLU A 817 40.57 1.83 -12.23
N ARG A 818 39.38 1.51 -11.70
CA ARG A 818 38.52 2.51 -11.06
C ARG A 818 39.15 3.00 -9.76
N ASN A 819 39.50 4.28 -9.72
CA ASN A 819 40.07 4.97 -8.58
C ASN A 819 39.23 6.18 -8.11
N ASN A 820 38.17 6.53 -8.85
CA ASN A 820 37.26 7.66 -8.59
C ASN A 820 37.94 9.05 -8.56
N GLY A 821 39.15 9.20 -9.11
CA GLY A 821 39.79 10.50 -9.30
C GLY A 821 38.97 11.42 -10.23
N ASP A 822 39.17 12.73 -10.15
CA ASP A 822 38.38 13.68 -10.95
C ASP A 822 38.60 13.53 -12.48
N ASN A 823 39.66 12.85 -12.92
CA ASN A 823 39.89 12.46 -14.32
C ASN A 823 39.07 11.24 -14.77
N GLN A 824 38.39 10.56 -13.84
CA GLN A 824 37.42 9.48 -14.08
C GLN A 824 35.97 9.93 -13.84
N GLN A 825 35.76 11.21 -13.55
CA GLN A 825 34.43 11.77 -13.27
C GLN A 825 33.99 12.67 -14.43
N PHE A 826 32.74 12.50 -14.85
CA PHE A 826 32.15 13.16 -16.01
C PHE A 826 30.84 13.82 -15.63
N ILE A 827 30.74 15.13 -15.87
CA ILE A 827 29.53 15.92 -15.68
C ILE A 827 28.66 15.75 -16.92
N LEU A 828 27.47 15.18 -16.73
CA LEU A 828 26.45 15.05 -17.76
C LEU A 828 25.54 16.28 -17.74
N THR A 829 25.42 16.95 -18.88
CA THR A 829 24.48 18.06 -19.07
C THR A 829 23.55 17.75 -20.23
N ARG A 830 22.32 17.38 -19.90
CA ARG A 830 21.23 17.15 -20.85
C ARG A 830 20.81 18.45 -21.51
N GLN A 831 20.63 18.38 -22.81
CA GLN A 831 20.33 19.50 -23.71
C GLN A 831 18.83 19.52 -24.04
N ALA A 832 18.34 20.64 -24.58
CA ALA A 832 16.91 20.82 -24.86
C ALA A 832 16.32 19.81 -25.87
N ASP A 833 17.14 19.25 -26.76
CA ASP A 833 16.77 18.20 -27.73
C ASP A 833 16.88 16.77 -27.16
N GLY A 834 17.19 16.62 -25.87
CA GLY A 834 17.29 15.33 -25.18
C GLY A 834 18.64 14.61 -25.32
N THR A 835 19.60 15.17 -26.07
CA THR A 835 20.98 14.68 -26.11
C THR A 835 21.81 15.23 -24.95
N TYR A 836 23.06 14.77 -24.81
CA TYR A 836 23.98 15.12 -23.73
C TYR A 836 25.26 15.75 -24.25
N THR A 837 25.77 16.69 -23.47
CA THR A 837 27.19 17.02 -23.41
C THR A 837 27.79 16.27 -22.23
N ILE A 838 28.94 15.62 -22.44
CA ILE A 838 29.68 14.89 -21.40
C ILE A 838 30.99 15.64 -21.17
N THR A 839 31.10 16.30 -20.02
CA THR A 839 32.24 17.16 -19.65
C THR A 839 33.15 16.43 -18.67
N VAL A 840 34.45 16.38 -18.93
CA VAL A 840 35.44 15.83 -18.00
C VAL A 840 35.57 16.76 -16.80
N LYS A 841 35.34 16.26 -15.58
CA LYS A 841 35.22 17.10 -14.37
C LYS A 841 36.49 17.91 -14.06
N HIS A 842 37.68 17.31 -14.18
CA HIS A 842 38.93 17.99 -13.79
C HIS A 842 39.41 19.04 -14.81
N SER A 843 39.13 18.86 -16.10
CA SER A 843 39.62 19.75 -17.17
C SER A 843 38.58 20.74 -17.69
N GLY A 844 37.29 20.47 -17.49
CA GLY A 844 36.19 21.26 -18.07
C GLY A 844 36.02 21.09 -19.59
N LEU A 845 36.82 20.22 -20.22
CA LEU A 845 36.73 19.89 -21.64
C LEU A 845 35.64 18.82 -21.87
N VAL A 846 35.10 18.75 -23.09
CA VAL A 846 33.99 17.82 -23.43
C VAL A 846 34.49 16.62 -24.23
N LEU A 847 33.78 15.49 -24.16
CA LEU A 847 34.04 14.32 -25.00
C LEU A 847 33.66 14.59 -26.46
N ASP A 848 34.64 14.42 -27.34
CA ASP A 848 34.63 14.76 -28.77
C ASP A 848 35.10 13.55 -29.59
N VAL A 849 34.37 13.18 -30.65
CA VAL A 849 34.88 12.26 -31.68
C VAL A 849 35.84 13.03 -32.59
N LEU A 850 37.14 12.73 -32.49
CA LEU A 850 38.19 13.55 -33.09
C LEU A 850 38.00 13.78 -34.59
N GLY A 851 38.15 15.06 -34.99
CA GLY A 851 37.98 15.51 -36.37
C GLY A 851 36.55 15.39 -36.90
N ALA A 852 35.55 15.20 -36.03
CA ALA A 852 34.16 14.90 -36.38
C ALA A 852 34.01 13.70 -37.35
N SER A 853 34.91 12.71 -37.22
CA SER A 853 34.90 11.51 -38.07
C SER A 853 33.61 10.69 -37.92
N THR A 854 33.21 10.02 -39.00
CA THR A 854 32.12 9.02 -39.03
C THR A 854 32.62 7.58 -39.15
N GLU A 855 33.94 7.39 -39.27
CA GLU A 855 34.57 6.09 -39.48
C GLU A 855 34.69 5.28 -38.18
N ASP A 856 34.72 3.95 -38.31
CA ASP A 856 35.01 3.05 -37.19
C ASP A 856 36.47 3.20 -36.73
N GLY A 857 36.69 3.10 -35.43
CA GLY A 857 38.03 3.29 -34.85
C GLY A 857 38.45 4.75 -34.65
N ALA A 858 37.59 5.72 -34.95
CA ALA A 858 37.87 7.12 -34.61
C ALA A 858 37.93 7.28 -33.08
N ILE A 859 39.03 7.86 -32.59
CA ILE A 859 39.28 8.08 -31.16
C ILE A 859 38.28 9.09 -30.59
N VAL A 860 37.77 8.78 -29.40
CA VAL A 860 37.06 9.74 -28.54
C VAL A 860 38.08 10.40 -27.61
N ALA A 861 38.09 11.72 -27.54
CA ALA A 861 39.06 12.52 -26.79
C ALA A 861 38.39 13.67 -26.04
N GLN A 862 39.12 14.35 -25.16
CA GLN A 862 38.66 15.62 -24.61
C GLN A 862 39.00 16.80 -25.55
N TRP A 863 38.07 17.73 -25.73
CA TRP A 863 38.26 18.94 -26.56
C TRP A 863 37.52 20.15 -25.99
N THR A 864 37.88 21.38 -26.40
CA THR A 864 37.09 22.57 -26.06
C THR A 864 35.68 22.49 -26.64
N SER A 865 34.68 22.83 -25.84
CA SER A 865 33.28 22.82 -26.28
C SER A 865 33.04 23.80 -27.41
N ASN A 866 32.59 23.28 -28.55
CA ASN A 866 32.09 24.03 -29.71
C ASN A 866 30.61 23.70 -30.02
N ASN A 867 30.00 22.79 -29.24
CA ASN A 867 28.62 22.33 -29.38
C ASN A 867 28.29 21.66 -30.73
N GLY A 868 29.32 21.16 -31.44
CA GLY A 868 29.18 20.39 -32.67
C GLY A 868 28.57 19.00 -32.45
N SER A 869 28.00 18.41 -33.51
CA SER A 869 27.35 17.09 -33.46
C SER A 869 28.27 15.96 -32.95
N ASN A 870 29.58 16.09 -33.12
CA ASN A 870 30.60 15.15 -32.66
C ASN A 870 30.92 15.26 -31.15
N GLN A 871 30.39 16.28 -30.47
CA GLN A 871 30.48 16.48 -29.02
C GLN A 871 29.15 16.16 -28.29
N ARG A 872 28.16 15.66 -29.04
CA ARG A 872 26.78 15.45 -28.58
C ARG A 872 26.43 13.96 -28.62
N TRP A 873 25.80 13.50 -27.56
CA TRP A 873 25.63 12.07 -27.29
C TRP A 873 24.18 11.72 -26.94
N ARG A 874 23.65 10.63 -27.49
CA ARG A 874 22.44 9.96 -26.99
C ARG A 874 22.85 8.93 -25.95
N ILE A 875 22.21 8.92 -24.79
CA ILE A 875 22.42 7.90 -23.76
C ILE A 875 21.17 7.01 -23.77
N GLU A 876 21.33 5.75 -24.17
CA GLU A 876 20.21 4.83 -24.42
C GLU A 876 20.24 3.65 -23.46
N PRO A 877 19.17 3.36 -22.71
CA PRO A 877 19.14 2.19 -21.83
C PRO A 877 19.25 0.89 -22.64
N THR A 878 19.86 -0.13 -22.02
CA THR A 878 19.91 -1.52 -22.55
C THR A 878 18.88 -2.44 -21.91
N GLY A 879 18.13 -1.96 -20.91
CA GLY A 879 17.17 -2.76 -20.14
C GLY A 879 17.80 -3.69 -19.09
N THR A 880 19.06 -3.47 -18.71
CA THR A 880 19.76 -4.27 -17.67
C THR A 880 20.57 -3.41 -16.67
N GLY A 881 20.18 -2.16 -16.45
CA GLY A 881 20.92 -1.18 -15.63
C GLY A 881 22.15 -0.55 -16.32
N TYR A 882 22.43 -0.93 -17.58
CA TYR A 882 23.49 -0.36 -18.40
C TYR A 882 22.93 0.50 -19.53
N TYR A 883 23.77 1.36 -20.11
CA TYR A 883 23.44 2.30 -21.17
C TYR A 883 24.44 2.19 -22.32
N ARG A 884 24.00 2.49 -23.55
CA ARG A 884 24.85 2.73 -24.72
C ARG A 884 25.00 4.23 -24.91
N VAL A 885 26.22 4.68 -25.21
CA VAL A 885 26.51 6.10 -25.50
C VAL A 885 26.71 6.23 -27.01
N ILE A 886 25.77 6.85 -27.71
CA ILE A 886 25.72 6.91 -29.18
C ILE A 886 26.07 8.33 -29.65
N SER A 887 27.04 8.46 -30.54
CA SER A 887 27.42 9.75 -31.13
C SER A 887 26.31 10.28 -32.03
N VAL A 888 25.89 11.53 -31.82
CA VAL A 888 24.86 12.20 -32.65
C VAL A 888 25.38 12.45 -34.08
N ASN A 889 26.69 12.55 -34.27
CA ASN A 889 27.31 12.79 -35.58
C ASN A 889 27.25 11.58 -36.52
N SER A 890 27.46 10.38 -35.98
CA SER A 890 27.68 9.16 -36.76
C SER A 890 26.66 8.05 -36.52
N ASN A 891 25.82 8.18 -35.48
CA ASN A 891 24.98 7.11 -34.92
C ASN A 891 25.77 5.86 -34.45
N LYS A 892 27.09 5.97 -34.28
CA LYS A 892 27.96 4.90 -33.78
C LYS A 892 28.07 4.92 -32.26
N ALA A 893 28.33 3.75 -31.67
CA ALA A 893 28.46 3.57 -30.24
C ALA A 893 29.88 3.90 -29.75
N LEU A 894 29.99 4.45 -28.55
CA LEU A 894 31.21 4.46 -27.75
C LEU A 894 31.61 3.00 -27.46
N ASP A 895 32.86 2.65 -27.73
CA ASP A 895 33.36 1.28 -27.73
C ASP A 895 34.76 1.21 -27.09
N VAL A 896 34.98 0.26 -26.18
CA VAL A 896 36.33 -0.07 -25.70
C VAL A 896 37.03 -0.95 -26.73
N ALA A 897 38.05 -0.37 -27.36
CA ALA A 897 38.73 -0.92 -28.52
C ALA A 897 39.18 -2.38 -28.31
N GLY A 898 38.79 -3.25 -29.25
CA GLY A 898 39.17 -4.66 -29.27
C GLY A 898 38.59 -5.49 -28.11
N VAL A 899 37.53 -5.03 -27.42
CA VAL A 899 36.92 -5.70 -26.26
C VAL A 899 37.94 -5.88 -25.11
N SER A 900 38.99 -5.05 -25.08
CA SER A 900 40.11 -5.20 -24.15
C SER A 900 39.69 -5.09 -22.68
N GLN A 901 40.32 -5.88 -21.80
CA GLN A 901 40.18 -5.76 -20.33
C GLN A 901 41.35 -5.01 -19.68
N GLU A 902 42.34 -4.60 -20.47
CA GLU A 902 43.58 -3.97 -19.99
C GLU A 902 43.42 -2.47 -19.71
N ASN A 903 44.22 -1.96 -18.79
CA ASN A 903 44.37 -0.53 -18.54
C ASN A 903 44.98 0.18 -19.77
N GLY A 904 44.48 1.37 -20.09
CA GLY A 904 44.99 2.15 -21.22
C GLY A 904 44.41 1.77 -22.59
N ALA A 905 43.45 0.83 -22.65
CA ALA A 905 42.72 0.58 -23.89
C ALA A 905 41.89 1.81 -24.27
N ALA A 906 42.02 2.26 -25.53
CA ALA A 906 41.38 3.47 -26.03
C ALA A 906 39.86 3.32 -26.17
N LEU A 907 39.15 4.42 -25.95
CA LEU A 907 37.76 4.57 -26.34
C LEU A 907 37.67 5.13 -27.76
N ILE A 908 36.89 4.45 -28.57
CA ILE A 908 36.64 4.76 -29.97
C ILE A 908 35.14 4.85 -30.22
N GLN A 909 34.74 5.35 -31.38
CA GLN A 909 33.42 5.00 -31.92
C GLN A 909 33.53 3.74 -32.78
N TRP A 910 32.50 2.91 -32.75
CA TRP A 910 32.33 1.75 -33.62
C TRP A 910 30.86 1.52 -33.97
N GLU A 911 30.58 0.81 -35.05
CA GLU A 911 29.25 0.27 -35.35
C GLU A 911 28.58 -0.33 -34.10
N ASN A 912 27.31 0.01 -33.87
CA ASN A 912 26.55 -0.45 -32.70
C ASN A 912 26.23 -1.95 -32.83
N THR A 913 27.10 -2.79 -32.27
CA THR A 913 26.98 -4.25 -32.24
C THR A 913 26.16 -4.76 -31.06
N GLY A 914 25.92 -3.91 -30.05
CA GLY A 914 25.25 -4.29 -28.80
C GLY A 914 26.12 -5.09 -27.82
N ASN A 915 27.38 -5.36 -28.16
CA ASN A 915 28.32 -6.10 -27.31
C ASN A 915 28.60 -5.39 -25.96
N SER A 916 29.04 -6.14 -24.95
CA SER A 916 29.23 -5.63 -23.60
C SER A 916 30.34 -4.57 -23.45
N ASN A 917 31.26 -4.44 -24.42
CA ASN A 917 32.24 -3.35 -24.48
C ASN A 917 31.68 -2.02 -25.01
N GLN A 918 30.41 -2.01 -25.45
CA GLN A 918 29.64 -0.83 -25.85
C GLN A 918 28.56 -0.45 -24.82
N GLN A 919 28.56 -1.12 -23.64
CA GLN A 919 27.58 -0.93 -22.59
C GLN A 919 28.27 -0.41 -21.32
N PHE A 920 27.69 0.63 -20.72
CA PHE A 920 28.30 1.36 -19.61
C PHE A 920 27.33 1.52 -18.45
N PHE A 921 27.82 1.30 -17.23
CA PHE A 921 27.13 1.67 -16.01
C PHE A 921 27.46 3.12 -15.68
N PHE A 922 26.45 3.92 -15.38
CA PHE A 922 26.59 5.31 -14.99
C PHE A 922 26.45 5.40 -13.47
N ASP A 923 27.58 5.27 -12.77
CA ASP A 923 27.60 5.36 -11.31
C ASP A 923 27.52 6.83 -10.90
N LEU A 924 26.37 7.25 -10.37
CA LEU A 924 26.15 8.62 -9.93
C LEU A 924 27.10 8.92 -8.78
N VAL A 925 28.05 9.83 -9.02
CA VAL A 925 28.81 10.47 -7.95
C VAL A 925 27.83 11.40 -7.25
N ALA A 926 27.16 10.86 -6.23
CA ALA A 926 26.41 11.66 -5.29
C ALA A 926 27.31 12.81 -4.83
N ALA A 927 26.83 14.05 -5.00
CA ALA A 927 27.52 15.20 -4.43
C ALA A 927 27.69 14.90 -2.94
N ALA A 928 28.94 14.83 -2.47
CA ALA A 928 29.22 14.52 -1.09
C ALA A 928 28.48 15.56 -0.24
N PRO A 929 27.51 15.16 0.60
CA PRO A 929 26.65 16.12 1.27
C PRO A 929 27.52 17.09 2.04
N ILE A 930 27.24 18.39 1.92
CA ILE A 930 28.07 19.40 2.53
C ILE A 930 27.82 19.34 4.04
N VAL A 931 28.69 18.62 4.76
CA VAL A 931 28.44 18.28 6.17
C VAL A 931 28.83 19.43 7.09
N VAL A 932 27.85 19.89 7.87
CA VAL A 932 28.06 20.76 9.02
C VAL A 932 28.52 19.90 10.20
N ILE A 933 29.74 20.13 10.67
CA ILE A 933 30.42 19.32 11.69
C ILE A 933 30.66 20.06 13.01
N ASN A 934 30.24 21.32 13.11
CA ASN A 934 30.31 22.10 14.35
C ASN A 934 29.20 23.15 14.42
N THR A 935 28.92 23.66 15.62
CA THR A 935 27.88 24.66 15.88
C THR A 935 28.32 26.11 15.61
N ASN A 936 29.55 26.34 15.15
CA ASN A 936 30.06 27.69 14.95
C ASN A 936 29.23 28.42 13.87
N ASP A 937 29.11 29.73 14.03
CA ASP A 937 28.40 30.59 13.08
C ASP A 937 29.14 30.79 11.75
N SER A 938 30.48 30.67 11.77
CA SER A 938 31.32 30.83 10.59
C SER A 938 32.62 30.01 10.71
N GLY A 939 33.39 29.94 9.62
CA GLY A 939 34.58 29.10 9.53
C GLY A 939 34.29 27.69 9.00
N ALA A 940 35.34 26.89 8.85
CA ALA A 940 35.26 25.55 8.26
C ALA A 940 34.31 24.63 9.07
N GLY A 941 33.46 23.88 8.36
CA GLY A 941 32.50 22.96 8.97
C GLY A 941 31.25 23.61 9.58
N SER A 942 31.08 24.93 9.48
CA SER A 942 29.85 25.62 9.89
C SER A 942 28.74 25.56 8.83
N LEU A 943 27.49 25.72 9.25
CA LEU A 943 26.35 25.85 8.33
C LEU A 943 26.49 27.03 7.36
N ARG A 944 27.07 28.14 7.80
CA ARG A 944 27.32 29.30 6.94
C ARG A 944 28.34 28.99 5.85
N ALA A 945 29.41 28.26 6.17
CA ALA A 945 30.35 27.78 5.17
C ALA A 945 29.68 26.81 4.19
N ALA A 946 28.82 25.91 4.69
CA ALA A 946 28.08 24.96 3.84
C ALA A 946 27.12 25.66 2.85
N ILE A 947 26.37 26.66 3.32
CA ILE A 947 25.48 27.48 2.46
C ILE A 947 26.29 28.30 1.46
N ASN A 948 27.45 28.86 1.84
CA ASN A 948 28.32 29.58 0.91
C ASN A 948 28.88 28.68 -0.19
N VAL A 949 29.19 27.41 0.12
CA VAL A 949 29.58 26.42 -0.90
C VAL A 949 28.39 26.15 -1.83
N ALA A 950 27.20 25.85 -1.31
CA ALA A 950 26.02 25.61 -2.14
C ALA A 950 25.68 26.80 -3.06
N ASN A 951 25.72 28.04 -2.54
CA ASN A 951 25.51 29.26 -3.32
C ASN A 951 26.54 29.48 -4.44
N SER A 952 27.71 28.83 -4.38
CA SER A 952 28.75 28.91 -5.43
C SER A 952 28.55 27.91 -6.58
N THR A 953 27.55 27.03 -6.48
CA THR A 953 27.22 26.01 -7.48
C THR A 953 26.05 26.43 -8.36
N THR A 954 25.77 25.62 -9.38
CA THR A 954 24.51 25.67 -10.16
C THR A 954 23.83 24.29 -10.19
N THR A 955 24.22 23.42 -9.26
CA THR A 955 23.74 22.04 -9.11
C THR A 955 22.79 21.94 -7.92
N ASP A 956 22.07 20.83 -7.85
CA ASP A 956 21.23 20.51 -6.69
C ASP A 956 22.13 20.01 -5.55
N GLU A 957 22.17 20.76 -4.46
CA GLU A 957 23.06 20.52 -3.32
C GLU A 957 22.29 20.06 -2.08
N THR A 958 22.94 19.22 -1.25
CA THR A 958 22.40 18.79 0.05
C THR A 958 23.37 19.11 1.17
N ILE A 959 22.90 19.87 2.17
CA ILE A 959 23.58 20.13 3.43
C ILE A 959 23.05 19.16 4.48
N ALA A 960 23.97 18.43 5.13
CA ALA A 960 23.67 17.50 6.22
C ALA A 960 24.42 17.92 7.49
N PHE A 961 24.10 17.31 8.64
CA PHE A 961 24.74 17.63 9.93
C PHE A 961 25.33 16.39 10.58
N ALA A 962 26.58 16.50 11.03
CA ALA A 962 27.30 15.52 11.84
C ALA A 962 28.07 16.24 12.96
N ILE A 963 27.35 17.07 13.72
CA ILE A 963 27.88 17.82 14.86
C ILE A 963 28.14 16.82 16.01
N PRO A 964 29.35 16.75 16.58
CA PRO A 964 29.64 15.92 17.75
C PRO A 964 28.82 16.34 18.97
N VAL A 965 28.38 15.37 19.79
CA VAL A 965 27.59 15.66 21.01
C VAL A 965 28.38 16.39 22.10
N ASP A 966 29.71 16.43 21.99
CA ASP A 966 30.64 17.16 22.84
C ASP A 966 31.03 18.55 22.27
N ASP A 967 30.41 18.99 21.16
CA ASP A 967 30.58 20.35 20.65
C ASP A 967 30.13 21.40 21.70
N PRO A 968 30.86 22.52 21.88
CA PRO A 968 30.61 23.49 22.96
C PRO A 968 29.22 24.13 23.03
N ASN A 969 28.39 24.07 21.97
CA ASN A 969 27.00 24.56 22.02
C ASN A 969 25.95 23.44 22.00
N CYS A 970 26.33 22.19 22.28
CA CYS A 970 25.41 21.10 22.58
C CYS A 970 25.18 20.99 24.10
N ASP A 971 23.95 20.70 24.51
CA ASP A 971 23.61 20.46 25.91
C ASP A 971 23.79 18.99 26.33
N GLN A 972 23.61 18.71 27.62
CA GLN A 972 23.74 17.35 28.19
C GLN A 972 22.70 16.34 27.66
N SER A 973 21.67 16.80 26.93
CA SER A 973 20.68 15.96 26.25
C SER A 973 21.02 15.73 24.78
N GLY A 974 22.13 16.29 24.28
CA GLY A 974 22.55 16.22 22.88
C GLY A 974 21.88 17.24 21.98
N ILE A 975 21.21 18.28 22.52
CA ILE A 975 20.58 19.32 21.72
C ILE A 975 21.60 20.41 21.39
N CYS A 976 21.93 20.54 20.11
CA CYS A 976 22.94 21.48 19.62
C CYS A 976 22.31 22.79 19.14
N THR A 977 22.94 23.94 19.46
CA THR A 977 22.47 25.27 19.03
C THR A 977 23.51 26.02 18.22
N ILE A 978 23.27 26.22 16.92
CA ILE A 978 24.02 27.18 16.10
C ILE A 978 23.51 28.59 16.46
N ARG A 979 24.38 29.46 16.99
CA ARG A 979 24.03 30.85 17.36
C ARG A 979 24.60 31.84 16.35
N LEU A 980 23.75 32.46 15.54
CA LEU A 980 24.17 33.42 14.53
C LEU A 980 24.64 34.72 15.18
N THR A 981 25.88 35.14 14.88
CA THR A 981 26.50 36.39 15.36
C THR A 981 27.01 37.28 14.22
N SER A 982 27.16 36.73 13.02
CA SER A 982 27.72 37.34 11.80
C SER A 982 26.63 37.68 10.76
N GLY A 983 25.39 37.92 11.20
CA GLY A 983 24.25 38.19 10.31
C GLY A 983 23.41 36.97 9.96
N GLN A 984 22.44 37.16 9.06
CA GLN A 984 21.55 36.10 8.55
C GLN A 984 22.28 35.07 7.67
N LEU A 985 21.66 33.92 7.44
CA LEU A 985 22.05 32.95 6.42
C LEU A 985 21.30 33.27 5.12
N THR A 986 22.03 33.71 4.08
CA THR A 986 21.45 34.04 2.77
C THR A 986 21.62 32.88 1.80
N VAL A 987 20.54 32.47 1.12
CA VAL A 987 20.55 31.45 0.07
C VAL A 987 20.31 32.13 -1.27
N GLU A 988 21.26 31.96 -2.19
CA GLU A 988 21.35 32.58 -3.51
C GLU A 988 21.60 31.55 -4.64
N ASN A 989 21.59 30.24 -4.32
CA ASN A 989 21.80 29.17 -5.29
C ASN A 989 20.75 29.22 -6.43
N ASN A 990 21.20 29.00 -7.67
CA ASN A 990 20.37 28.85 -8.86
C ASN A 990 20.02 27.38 -9.17
N GLY A 991 20.67 26.41 -8.53
CA GLY A 991 20.21 25.04 -8.38
C GLY A 991 19.36 24.84 -7.11
N GLY A 992 18.84 23.63 -6.91
CA GLY A 992 18.13 23.27 -5.69
C GLY A 992 19.04 23.21 -4.46
N LEU A 993 18.52 23.53 -3.28
CA LEU A 993 19.23 23.33 -2.01
C LEU A 993 18.35 22.60 -1.00
N THR A 994 18.81 21.44 -0.52
CA THR A 994 18.20 20.74 0.61
C THR A 994 19.03 20.89 1.87
N ILE A 995 18.47 21.47 2.93
CA ILE A 995 19.04 21.50 4.28
C ILE A 995 18.36 20.41 5.10
N ASN A 996 19.05 19.28 5.28
CA ASN A 996 18.55 18.08 5.95
C ASN A 996 19.06 18.00 7.40
N GLY A 997 18.28 18.55 8.33
CA GLY A 997 18.58 18.56 9.76
C GLY A 997 18.34 17.21 10.45
N PRO A 998 19.01 16.95 11.59
CA PRO A 998 18.92 15.69 12.33
C PRO A 998 17.57 15.49 13.04
N GLY A 999 16.72 16.51 13.09
CA GLY A 999 15.44 16.54 13.81
C GLY A 999 15.28 17.84 14.57
N ALA A 1000 14.08 18.43 14.54
CA ALA A 1000 13.83 19.74 15.14
C ALA A 1000 14.08 19.80 16.67
N ASN A 1001 14.00 18.65 17.35
CA ASN A 1001 14.31 18.56 18.78
C ASN A 1001 15.82 18.35 19.08
N LEU A 1002 16.68 18.26 18.06
CA LEU A 1002 18.11 17.98 18.20
C LEU A 1002 19.01 19.12 17.71
N LEU A 1003 18.55 19.92 16.73
CA LEU A 1003 19.30 21.06 16.21
C LEU A 1003 18.46 22.34 16.16
N ALA A 1004 18.89 23.33 16.94
CA ALA A 1004 18.37 24.69 16.89
C ALA A 1004 19.31 25.61 16.09
N ILE A 1005 18.75 26.42 15.20
CA ILE A 1005 19.41 27.53 14.52
C ILE A 1005 18.82 28.82 15.08
N SER A 1006 19.63 29.52 15.88
CA SER A 1006 19.21 30.66 16.67
C SER A 1006 19.72 31.97 16.07
N GLY A 1007 18.81 32.90 15.75
CA GLY A 1007 19.16 34.28 15.40
C GLY A 1007 19.67 35.12 16.59
N ASN A 1008 19.78 34.50 17.77
CA ASN A 1008 20.41 35.06 18.97
C ASN A 1008 19.85 36.44 19.39
N ASP A 1009 18.54 36.65 19.27
CA ASP A 1009 17.81 37.90 19.50
C ASP A 1009 18.40 39.14 18.79
N THR A 1010 19.19 38.94 17.73
CA THR A 1010 19.97 40.00 17.06
C THR A 1010 19.92 39.93 15.53
N ASN A 1011 19.69 38.75 14.96
CA ASN A 1011 19.72 38.51 13.51
C ASN A 1011 18.42 37.86 13.02
N ARG A 1012 18.04 38.14 11.76
CA ARG A 1012 17.18 37.23 10.98
C ARG A 1012 17.91 35.90 10.82
N VAL A 1013 17.19 34.77 10.82
CA VAL A 1013 17.83 33.46 10.60
C VAL A 1013 18.12 33.19 9.12
N PHE A 1014 17.09 33.13 8.27
CA PHE A 1014 17.23 32.78 6.85
C PHE A 1014 16.66 33.84 5.89
N SER A 1015 17.33 34.02 4.75
CA SER A 1015 16.85 34.85 3.63
C SER A 1015 17.03 34.08 2.32
N ILE A 1016 15.93 33.66 1.71
CA ILE A 1016 15.90 32.93 0.44
C ILE A 1016 15.65 33.92 -0.69
N GLN A 1017 16.57 34.03 -1.65
CA GLN A 1017 16.44 34.97 -2.76
C GLN A 1017 15.57 34.44 -3.90
N THR A 1018 15.19 35.35 -4.80
CA THR A 1018 14.40 35.04 -6.01
C THR A 1018 15.16 34.07 -6.92
N GLY A 1019 14.49 33.02 -7.38
CA GLY A 1019 15.06 31.99 -8.25
C GLY A 1019 15.57 30.75 -7.51
N SER A 1020 15.89 30.86 -6.22
CA SER A 1020 16.33 29.71 -5.42
C SER A 1020 15.17 28.77 -5.08
N ASN A 1021 15.40 27.46 -5.21
CA ASN A 1021 14.49 26.40 -4.78
C ASN A 1021 15.08 25.69 -3.56
N VAL A 1022 14.44 25.83 -2.40
CA VAL A 1022 15.01 25.42 -1.11
C VAL A 1022 14.08 24.49 -0.35
N ILE A 1023 14.60 23.36 0.10
CA ILE A 1023 13.95 22.45 1.04
C ILE A 1023 14.67 22.54 2.37
N VAL A 1024 13.93 22.70 3.45
CA VAL A 1024 14.42 22.72 4.83
C VAL A 1024 13.66 21.66 5.61
N THR A 1025 14.37 20.71 6.22
CA THR A 1025 13.73 19.67 7.03
C THR A 1025 14.47 19.41 8.33
N GLY A 1026 13.75 18.94 9.35
CA GLY A 1026 14.34 18.44 10.60
C GLY A 1026 15.14 19.48 11.41
N ILE A 1027 14.74 20.76 11.45
CA ILE A 1027 15.41 21.78 12.26
C ILE A 1027 14.45 22.64 13.10
N HIS A 1028 14.97 23.25 14.16
CA HIS A 1028 14.28 24.29 14.93
C HIS A 1028 14.90 25.67 14.66
N VAL A 1029 14.17 26.53 13.95
CA VAL A 1029 14.56 27.92 13.70
C VAL A 1029 13.98 28.81 14.79
N THR A 1030 14.83 29.53 15.53
CA THR A 1030 14.38 30.24 16.73
C THR A 1030 15.07 31.56 17.01
N ARG A 1031 14.47 32.39 17.88
CA ARG A 1031 15.09 33.59 18.48
C ARG A 1031 15.69 34.54 17.43
N GLY A 1032 15.05 34.60 16.27
CA GLY A 1032 15.34 35.56 15.22
C GLY A 1032 14.77 36.91 15.58
N ARG A 1033 15.56 37.95 15.38
CA ARG A 1033 15.15 39.33 15.58
C ARG A 1033 15.73 40.18 14.48
N CYS A 1034 14.91 41.03 13.89
CA CYS A 1034 15.33 41.93 12.84
C CYS A 1034 14.70 43.31 13.09
N VAL A 1035 15.44 44.37 12.77
CA VAL A 1035 15.01 45.77 12.98
C VAL A 1035 14.82 46.41 11.62
N ALA A 1036 13.64 47.01 11.38
CA ALA A 1036 13.26 47.61 10.11
C ALA A 1036 13.22 46.64 8.91
N CYS A 1037 12.71 45.42 9.12
CA CYS A 1037 12.66 44.37 8.09
C CYS A 1037 11.57 43.32 8.38
N ASN A 1038 11.30 42.45 7.40
CA ASN A 1038 10.26 41.41 7.44
C ASN A 1038 10.86 40.01 7.66
N GLY A 1039 10.14 39.08 8.29
CA GLY A 1039 10.55 37.69 8.33
C GLY A 1039 11.73 37.47 9.26
N ALA A 1040 11.54 37.60 10.57
CA ALA A 1040 12.64 37.46 11.54
C ALA A 1040 13.15 36.00 11.66
N GLY A 1041 12.31 34.99 11.41
CA GLY A 1041 12.76 33.63 11.16
C GLY A 1041 13.23 33.44 9.71
N PHE A 1042 12.27 33.46 8.78
CA PHE A 1042 12.50 33.33 7.33
C PHE A 1042 11.96 34.54 6.56
N LEU A 1043 12.77 35.08 5.64
CA LEU A 1043 12.32 35.87 4.51
C LEU A 1043 12.41 34.99 3.25
N ASN A 1044 11.31 34.79 2.52
CA ASN A 1044 11.30 33.99 1.29
C ASN A 1044 10.88 34.80 0.06
N ASN A 1045 11.79 34.96 -0.90
CA ASN A 1045 11.53 35.51 -2.23
C ASN A 1045 11.58 34.44 -3.35
N GLY A 1046 11.90 33.19 -3.02
CA GLY A 1046 12.02 32.05 -3.95
C GLY A 1046 10.98 30.96 -3.70
N THR A 1047 11.31 29.70 -3.98
CA THR A 1047 10.50 28.54 -3.62
C THR A 1047 11.05 27.93 -2.33
N LEU A 1048 10.22 27.82 -1.28
CA LEU A 1048 10.62 27.28 0.01
C LEU A 1048 9.66 26.17 0.45
N VAL A 1049 10.21 24.98 0.73
CA VAL A 1049 9.52 23.88 1.40
C VAL A 1049 10.11 23.73 2.79
N ILE A 1050 9.27 23.75 3.83
CA ILE A 1050 9.65 23.47 5.21
C ILE A 1050 8.89 22.21 5.67
N SER A 1051 9.62 21.19 6.12
CA SER A 1051 9.02 19.95 6.62
C SER A 1051 9.59 19.50 7.97
N ASN A 1052 8.80 18.81 8.79
CA ASN A 1052 9.21 18.22 10.08
C ASN A 1052 10.00 19.20 11.00
N SER A 1053 9.65 20.49 10.96
CA SER A 1053 10.45 21.59 11.53
C SER A 1053 9.66 22.48 12.48
N ILE A 1054 10.37 23.22 13.33
CA ILE A 1054 9.79 24.16 14.30
C ILE A 1054 10.29 25.57 13.99
N ILE A 1055 9.42 26.57 14.00
CA ILE A 1055 9.73 27.99 13.76
C ILE A 1055 9.14 28.80 14.91
N SER A 1056 9.97 29.24 15.86
CA SER A 1056 9.43 29.82 17.10
C SER A 1056 10.26 30.88 17.81
N ARG A 1057 9.57 31.74 18.58
CA ARG A 1057 10.14 32.81 19.41
C ARG A 1057 10.86 33.91 18.60
N HIS A 1058 10.35 34.22 17.41
CA HIS A 1058 10.84 35.32 16.56
C HIS A 1058 10.14 36.65 16.90
N GLN A 1059 10.85 37.78 16.81
CA GLN A 1059 10.34 39.10 17.25
C GLN A 1059 10.76 40.26 16.33
N GLU A 1060 9.81 41.15 16.02
CA GLU A 1060 10.03 42.43 15.31
C GLU A 1060 9.64 43.65 16.19
N PHE A 1061 10.37 44.77 16.11
CA PHE A 1061 10.13 45.97 16.91
C PHE A 1061 10.41 47.28 16.15
N ASN A 1062 9.75 48.38 16.58
CA ASN A 1062 9.94 49.79 16.19
C ASN A 1062 9.53 50.25 14.77
N VAL A 1063 8.28 50.76 14.68
CA VAL A 1063 7.75 51.79 13.74
C VAL A 1063 7.60 51.45 12.23
N ARG A 1064 6.52 50.71 11.90
CA ARG A 1064 5.73 50.69 10.64
C ARG A 1064 6.41 50.32 9.29
N PRO A 1065 5.79 49.41 8.50
CA PRO A 1065 5.12 48.17 8.88
C PRO A 1065 6.01 46.95 8.62
N PHE A 1066 5.96 45.96 9.52
CA PHE A 1066 6.74 44.72 9.40
C PHE A 1066 5.83 43.50 9.38
N PHE A 1067 6.27 42.48 8.65
CA PHE A 1067 5.43 41.36 8.20
C PHE A 1067 6.08 40.03 8.53
N GLY A 1068 5.30 39.07 9.06
CA GLY A 1068 5.68 37.65 9.07
C GLY A 1068 6.68 37.29 10.16
N GLY A 1069 6.32 37.42 11.43
CA GLY A 1069 7.26 37.29 12.55
C GLY A 1069 8.07 36.00 12.51
N GLY A 1070 7.41 34.86 12.29
CA GLY A 1070 8.07 33.60 11.95
C GLY A 1070 8.55 33.57 10.49
N ILE A 1071 7.62 33.77 9.54
CA ILE A 1071 7.87 33.65 8.10
C ILE A 1071 7.22 34.81 7.32
N ALA A 1072 7.99 35.51 6.50
CA ALA A 1072 7.48 36.43 5.48
C ALA A 1072 7.65 35.82 4.08
N ASN A 1073 6.56 35.50 3.41
CA ASN A 1073 6.56 34.90 2.07
C ASN A 1073 6.17 35.92 0.98
N PHE A 1074 7.09 36.15 0.05
CA PHE A 1074 6.89 36.88 -1.20
C PHE A 1074 7.05 35.97 -2.44
N GLY A 1075 7.47 34.71 -2.25
CA GLY A 1075 7.61 33.69 -3.30
C GLY A 1075 6.58 32.57 -3.17
N SER A 1076 7.00 31.31 -3.30
CA SER A 1076 6.16 30.13 -3.06
C SER A 1076 6.57 29.43 -1.76
N LEU A 1077 5.60 29.03 -0.93
CA LEU A 1077 5.84 28.37 0.36
C LEU A 1077 5.04 27.06 0.46
N THR A 1078 5.64 26.00 1.00
CA THR A 1078 4.91 24.79 1.40
C THR A 1078 5.40 24.33 2.77
N LEU A 1079 4.46 24.14 3.70
CA LEU A 1079 4.70 23.74 5.09
C LEU A 1079 4.06 22.37 5.35
N ILE A 1080 4.86 21.38 5.78
CA ILE A 1080 4.44 19.99 5.96
C ILE A 1080 4.85 19.48 7.35
N ASN A 1081 3.95 18.85 8.10
CA ASN A 1081 4.26 18.23 9.41
C ASN A 1081 5.05 19.16 10.38
N SER A 1082 4.79 20.47 10.34
CA SER A 1082 5.65 21.49 10.98
C SER A 1082 4.88 22.42 11.91
N THR A 1083 5.59 23.08 12.83
CA THR A 1083 5.00 23.97 13.84
C THR A 1083 5.55 25.38 13.76
N VAL A 1084 4.68 26.39 13.59
CA VAL A 1084 5.01 27.82 13.65
C VAL A 1084 4.36 28.41 14.89
N ASN A 1085 5.12 28.70 15.95
CA ASN A 1085 4.55 29.16 17.21
C ASN A 1085 5.33 30.21 18.01
N ASN A 1086 4.63 30.93 18.89
CA ASN A 1086 5.23 31.93 19.79
C ASN A 1086 5.98 33.08 19.07
N ASN A 1087 5.55 33.46 17.87
CA ASN A 1087 6.18 34.52 17.07
C ASN A 1087 5.40 35.84 17.15
N PHE A 1088 6.10 36.98 17.04
CA PHE A 1088 5.53 38.32 17.18
C PHE A 1088 5.93 39.25 16.02
N ALA A 1089 4.94 39.88 15.40
CA ALA A 1089 5.11 40.89 14.35
C ALA A 1089 3.97 41.92 14.38
N GLN A 1090 4.01 42.93 13.49
CA GLN A 1090 2.87 43.83 13.31
C GLN A 1090 1.74 43.16 12.52
N PHE A 1091 2.06 42.42 11.46
CA PHE A 1091 1.11 41.66 10.64
C PHE A 1091 1.57 40.22 10.44
N GLY A 1092 0.66 39.24 10.55
CA GLY A 1092 0.96 37.82 10.37
C GLY A 1092 2.04 37.31 11.34
N GLY A 1093 1.68 37.14 12.61
CA GLY A 1093 2.64 36.86 13.68
C GLY A 1093 3.42 35.58 13.43
N GLY A 1094 2.72 34.53 12.99
CA GLY A 1094 3.33 33.30 12.51
C GLY A 1094 3.83 33.45 11.08
N ILE A 1095 2.90 33.71 10.16
CA ILE A 1095 3.17 33.81 8.71
C ILE A 1095 2.49 35.04 8.12
N HIS A 1096 3.19 35.79 7.28
CA HIS A 1096 2.59 36.72 6.33
C HIS A 1096 2.85 36.24 4.89
N ASN A 1097 1.82 36.28 4.04
CA ASN A 1097 1.89 35.90 2.64
C ASN A 1097 1.49 37.06 1.71
N SER A 1098 2.42 37.44 0.84
CA SER A 1098 2.20 38.25 -0.36
C SER A 1098 2.66 37.51 -1.63
N GLY A 1099 3.05 36.23 -1.51
CA GLY A 1099 3.57 35.39 -2.59
C GLY A 1099 2.51 34.77 -3.50
N SER A 1100 2.91 33.86 -4.39
CA SER A 1100 1.99 33.27 -5.37
C SER A 1100 1.12 32.15 -4.79
N ILE A 1101 1.74 31.11 -4.22
CA ILE A 1101 1.08 29.96 -3.62
C ILE A 1101 1.73 29.64 -2.26
N MET A 1102 0.88 29.44 -1.25
CA MET A 1102 1.25 28.91 0.06
C MET A 1102 0.44 27.66 0.39
N ASN A 1103 1.09 26.52 0.66
CA ASN A 1103 0.43 25.30 1.11
C ASN A 1103 0.76 25.01 2.57
N ILE A 1104 -0.23 24.64 3.38
CA ILE A 1104 -0.08 24.24 4.78
C ILE A 1104 -0.76 22.88 4.97
N ILE A 1105 0.05 21.84 5.23
CA ILE A 1105 -0.38 20.44 5.24
C ILE A 1105 0.06 19.80 6.56
N ASN A 1106 -0.85 19.12 7.26
CA ASN A 1106 -0.58 18.42 8.53
C ASN A 1106 0.19 19.28 9.57
N SER A 1107 -0.01 20.60 9.59
CA SER A 1107 0.86 21.55 10.29
C SER A 1107 0.11 22.39 11.32
N THR A 1108 0.84 22.96 12.28
CA THR A 1108 0.27 23.76 13.38
C THR A 1108 0.80 25.19 13.37
N VAL A 1109 -0.10 26.18 13.35
CA VAL A 1109 0.22 27.61 13.52
C VAL A 1109 -0.46 28.10 14.80
N SER A 1110 0.30 28.30 15.89
CA SER A 1110 -0.31 28.61 17.19
C SER A 1110 0.47 29.58 18.07
N HIS A 1111 -0.20 30.23 19.03
CA HIS A 1111 0.45 31.12 20.01
C HIS A 1111 1.23 32.30 19.40
N ASN A 1112 0.98 32.66 18.15
CA ASN A 1112 1.61 33.81 17.50
C ASN A 1112 0.78 35.09 17.76
N SER A 1113 1.37 36.27 17.63
CA SER A 1113 0.73 37.54 17.98
C SER A 1113 1.04 38.65 16.95
N ALA A 1114 -0.01 39.15 16.29
CA ALA A 1114 0.04 40.27 15.33
C ALA A 1114 -1.37 40.74 14.95
N VAL A 1115 -1.49 41.88 14.25
CA VAL A 1115 -2.73 42.20 13.51
C VAL A 1115 -2.91 41.17 12.39
N GLY A 1116 -4.09 40.56 12.31
CA GLY A 1116 -4.34 39.44 11.42
C GLY A 1116 -3.87 38.09 11.94
N GLY A 1117 -3.27 38.05 13.14
CA GLY A 1117 -3.17 36.82 13.92
C GLY A 1117 -2.05 35.86 13.52
N GLY A 1118 -2.39 34.58 13.42
CA GLY A 1118 -1.46 33.51 13.06
C GLY A 1118 -0.98 33.59 11.61
N ILE A 1119 -1.91 33.85 10.68
CA ILE A 1119 -1.65 33.94 9.24
C ILE A 1119 -2.28 35.22 8.68
N ASP A 1120 -1.48 36.08 8.04
CA ASP A 1120 -1.98 37.23 7.28
C ASP A 1120 -1.71 37.03 5.77
N ASN A 1121 -2.77 36.89 4.98
CA ASN A 1121 -2.71 36.73 3.53
C ASN A 1121 -3.08 38.03 2.83
N TYR A 1122 -2.07 38.78 2.41
CA TYR A 1122 -2.24 40.02 1.67
C TYR A 1122 -2.51 39.79 0.18
N SER A 1123 -1.92 38.77 -0.44
CA SER A 1123 -2.19 38.36 -1.82
C SER A 1123 -1.79 36.92 -2.08
N GLY A 1124 -2.33 36.33 -3.16
CA GLY A 1124 -2.01 34.95 -3.57
C GLY A 1124 -2.95 33.88 -3.00
N ILE A 1125 -2.65 32.62 -3.32
CA ILE A 1125 -3.48 31.46 -2.96
C ILE A 1125 -2.87 30.74 -1.76
N VAL A 1126 -3.66 30.57 -0.70
CA VAL A 1126 -3.32 29.75 0.47
C VAL A 1126 -4.19 28.51 0.49
N ASN A 1127 -3.59 27.32 0.51
CA ASN A 1127 -4.29 26.05 0.67
C ASN A 1127 -3.94 25.45 2.04
N ILE A 1128 -4.97 25.20 2.86
CA ILE A 1128 -4.84 24.63 4.21
C ILE A 1128 -5.52 23.27 4.22
N THR A 1129 -4.78 22.22 4.59
CA THR A 1129 -5.26 20.84 4.63
C THR A 1129 -4.78 20.14 5.90
N ASN A 1130 -5.67 19.42 6.60
CA ASN A 1130 -5.34 18.62 7.79
C ASN A 1130 -4.59 19.40 8.89
N SER A 1131 -4.80 20.71 9.01
CA SER A 1131 -3.93 21.61 9.79
C SER A 1131 -4.67 22.34 10.90
N THR A 1132 -3.92 22.82 11.90
CA THR A 1132 -4.47 23.50 13.09
C THR A 1132 -3.95 24.93 13.20
N ILE A 1133 -4.85 25.91 13.24
CA ILE A 1133 -4.57 27.33 13.43
C ILE A 1133 -5.28 27.78 14.71
N SER A 1134 -4.56 27.84 15.84
CA SER A 1134 -5.20 28.03 17.15
C SER A 1134 -4.40 28.82 18.16
N ASN A 1135 -5.06 29.41 19.15
CA ASN A 1135 -4.40 30.16 20.24
C ASN A 1135 -3.56 31.36 19.77
N ASN A 1136 -3.78 31.89 18.56
CA ASN A 1136 -3.10 33.09 18.07
C ASN A 1136 -3.81 34.36 18.58
N SER A 1137 -3.06 35.43 18.78
CA SER A 1137 -3.54 36.72 19.29
C SER A 1137 -3.63 37.75 18.16
N GLY A 1138 -4.78 38.42 18.07
CA GLY A 1138 -5.12 39.38 17.00
C GLY A 1138 -5.80 38.76 15.76
N GLY A 1139 -6.25 37.51 15.87
CA GLY A 1139 -7.00 36.75 14.85
C GLY A 1139 -6.44 35.34 14.65
N GLY A 1140 -7.14 34.48 13.91
CA GLY A 1140 -6.57 33.22 13.40
C GLY A 1140 -5.93 33.43 12.03
N ILE A 1141 -6.76 33.80 11.05
CA ILE A 1141 -6.41 34.12 9.67
C ILE A 1141 -7.00 35.48 9.27
N SER A 1142 -6.17 36.33 8.66
CA SER A 1142 -6.58 37.53 7.92
C SER A 1142 -6.41 37.27 6.42
N ASN A 1143 -7.43 37.57 5.61
CA ASN A 1143 -7.36 37.50 4.15
C ASN A 1143 -7.82 38.81 3.52
N SER A 1144 -7.01 39.38 2.63
CA SER A 1144 -7.35 40.59 1.89
C SER A 1144 -8.38 40.34 0.78
N SER A 1145 -8.88 41.41 0.16
CA SER A 1145 -9.76 41.32 -1.02
C SER A 1145 -9.09 40.84 -2.30
N ILE A 1146 -7.75 40.71 -2.32
CA ILE A 1146 -6.96 40.19 -3.46
C ILE A 1146 -6.23 38.88 -3.13
N GLY A 1147 -6.51 38.29 -1.95
CA GLY A 1147 -6.02 36.99 -1.53
C GLY A 1147 -7.12 35.91 -1.55
N THR A 1148 -6.71 34.66 -1.74
CA THR A 1148 -7.61 33.49 -1.72
C THR A 1148 -7.16 32.53 -0.62
N ILE A 1149 -8.06 32.18 0.30
CA ILE A 1149 -7.87 31.05 1.23
C ILE A 1149 -8.77 29.89 0.81
N ASN A 1150 -8.21 28.70 0.66
CA ASN A 1150 -8.92 27.44 0.54
C ASN A 1150 -8.59 26.57 1.76
N SER A 1151 -9.59 25.99 2.43
CA SER A 1151 -9.38 25.15 3.61
C SER A 1151 -10.12 23.82 3.48
N ARG A 1152 -9.49 22.72 3.90
CA ARG A 1152 -10.08 21.37 4.00
C ARG A 1152 -9.65 20.68 5.29
N ASN A 1153 -10.56 19.97 5.95
CA ASN A 1153 -10.26 19.08 7.08
C ASN A 1153 -9.37 19.74 8.16
N SER A 1154 -9.61 21.00 8.49
CA SER A 1154 -8.70 21.82 9.30
C SER A 1154 -9.43 22.55 10.44
N ILE A 1155 -8.70 22.83 11.52
CA ILE A 1155 -9.20 23.47 12.73
C ILE A 1155 -8.71 24.91 12.79
N ILE A 1156 -9.62 25.88 12.92
CA ILE A 1156 -9.34 27.32 13.09
C ILE A 1156 -10.15 27.84 14.28
N ALA A 1157 -9.58 27.76 15.48
CA ALA A 1157 -10.32 27.94 16.74
C ALA A 1157 -9.43 28.49 17.88
N ASN A 1158 -10.05 29.01 18.94
CA ASN A 1158 -9.40 29.61 20.11
C ASN A 1158 -8.44 30.78 19.79
N ASN A 1159 -8.61 31.52 18.69
CA ASN A 1159 -7.78 32.70 18.41
C ASN A 1159 -8.39 33.96 19.06
N THR A 1160 -7.62 34.70 19.88
CA THR A 1160 -8.18 35.64 20.86
C THR A 1160 -7.57 37.06 20.85
N PHE A 1161 -8.42 38.06 20.67
CA PHE A 1161 -8.27 39.44 21.18
C PHE A 1161 -9.66 40.12 21.16
N PRO A 1162 -9.95 41.19 21.93
CA PRO A 1162 -11.28 41.80 21.91
C PRO A 1162 -11.61 42.31 20.49
N ASN A 1163 -12.58 41.66 19.84
CA ASN A 1163 -13.14 41.94 18.51
C ASN A 1163 -12.37 41.41 17.27
N ALA A 1164 -11.49 40.41 17.40
CA ALA A 1164 -10.90 39.72 16.24
C ALA A 1164 -11.56 38.32 16.00
N PRO A 1165 -11.94 37.96 14.77
CA PRO A 1165 -12.49 36.63 14.44
C PRO A 1165 -11.39 35.59 14.23
N ASP A 1166 -11.76 34.30 14.19
CA ASP A 1166 -10.84 33.22 13.78
C ASP A 1166 -10.46 33.36 12.30
N VAL A 1167 -11.38 33.86 11.47
CA VAL A 1167 -11.13 34.19 10.06
C VAL A 1167 -11.72 35.57 9.76
N SER A 1168 -10.91 36.44 9.14
CA SER A 1168 -11.33 37.73 8.61
C SER A 1168 -11.16 37.74 7.09
N GLY A 1169 -12.18 38.14 6.34
CA GLY A 1169 -12.19 38.12 4.87
C GLY A 1169 -12.81 36.85 4.28
N THR A 1170 -12.57 36.57 3.00
CA THR A 1170 -13.19 35.42 2.31
C THR A 1170 -12.39 34.14 2.49
N LEU A 1171 -13.07 33.03 2.79
CA LEU A 1171 -12.50 31.68 2.85
C LEU A 1171 -13.36 30.68 2.07
N ASN A 1172 -12.75 29.92 1.18
CA ASN A 1172 -13.39 28.82 0.46
C ASN A 1172 -13.25 27.53 1.27
N SER A 1173 -14.36 27.05 1.85
CA SER A 1173 -14.42 25.76 2.53
C SER A 1173 -14.58 24.64 1.51
N LEU A 1174 -13.55 23.79 1.42
CA LEU A 1174 -13.53 22.56 0.60
C LEU A 1174 -13.97 21.32 1.40
N GLY A 1175 -14.65 21.52 2.53
CA GLY A 1175 -15.23 20.48 3.40
C GLY A 1175 -14.49 20.25 4.72
N TYR A 1176 -15.23 19.83 5.75
CA TYR A 1176 -14.74 19.35 7.05
C TYR A 1176 -13.88 20.35 7.86
N ASN A 1177 -14.20 21.65 7.82
CA ASN A 1177 -13.45 22.65 8.59
C ASN A 1177 -14.17 23.00 9.90
N LEU A 1178 -13.46 22.93 11.04
CA LEU A 1178 -13.96 23.40 12.33
C LEU A 1178 -13.49 24.83 12.57
N ILE A 1179 -14.40 25.80 12.44
CA ILE A 1179 -14.13 27.23 12.66
C ILE A 1179 -15.03 27.72 13.79
N GLU A 1180 -14.45 28.23 14.88
CA GLU A 1180 -15.19 28.59 16.10
C GLU A 1180 -15.90 29.95 15.98
N ASN A 1181 -15.18 31.00 15.60
CA ASN A 1181 -15.70 32.37 15.47
C ASN A 1181 -15.60 32.89 14.01
N THR A 1182 -16.70 32.72 13.27
CA THR A 1182 -16.84 33.13 11.86
C THR A 1182 -17.26 34.59 11.68
N ALA A 1183 -17.37 35.42 12.73
CA ALA A 1183 -18.08 36.70 12.70
C ALA A 1183 -17.51 37.77 11.74
N GLY A 1184 -16.28 37.62 11.25
CA GLY A 1184 -15.67 38.50 10.23
C GLY A 1184 -15.36 37.78 8.91
N ALA A 1185 -15.84 36.56 8.71
CA ALA A 1185 -15.57 35.74 7.54
C ALA A 1185 -16.74 35.72 6.56
N THR A 1186 -16.43 35.78 5.26
CA THR A 1186 -17.34 35.33 4.20
C THR A 1186 -16.92 33.92 3.81
N ILE A 1187 -17.65 32.90 4.28
CA ILE A 1187 -17.31 31.50 3.97
C ILE A 1187 -18.12 31.04 2.75
N VAL A 1188 -17.42 30.53 1.74
CA VAL A 1188 -17.99 30.01 0.49
C VAL A 1188 -17.77 28.50 0.45
N GLY A 1189 -18.81 27.71 0.15
CA GLY A 1189 -18.76 26.25 0.22
C GLY A 1189 -19.19 25.70 1.59
N ASN A 1190 -19.30 24.36 1.70
CA ASN A 1190 -19.88 23.75 2.88
C ASN A 1190 -18.87 23.64 4.03
N THR A 1191 -19.24 24.07 5.23
CA THR A 1191 -18.42 23.96 6.46
C THR A 1191 -18.73 22.71 7.26
N THR A 1192 -19.94 22.17 7.14
CA THR A 1192 -20.37 21.00 7.92
C THR A 1192 -19.89 19.69 7.32
N GLY A 1193 -19.41 18.83 8.21
CA GLY A 1193 -19.37 17.36 8.08
C GLY A 1193 -20.00 16.78 9.35
#